data_AF-V9DAW6-F1
#
_entry.id   AF-V9DAW6-F1
#
_cell.length_a   1.000
_cell.length_b   1.000
_cell.length_c   1.000
_cell.angle_alpha   90.00
_cell.angle_beta   90.00
_cell.angle_gamma   90.00
#
_symmetry.space_group_name_H-M   'P 1'
#
loop_
_entity.id
_entity.type
_entity.pdbx_description
1 polymer ?
#
loop_
_entity_poly.entity_id
_entity_poly.type
_entity_poly.pdbx_seq_one_letter_code
_entity_poly.pdbx_strand_id
1 'polypeptide(L)'
;MATEEAVAAGLLDWFNSLAVAEAVYTVDDFTNGDLIWKALQQIDRFSFPGRLPENPDTDQWINKWTNLKHIYDALSIFLVEECSQRLPLPGGRPDLKAIAQSSSLSDTAALLKLLVVAAINCADRIEYLKQMQELAESTQEVLMQTVQEAGEGVGVTDDPEAESSQVDDLDVELPTSPRRSTEMETVLESEERLGKVIADNQRIAHEKRELQRLLDEAHSRYEKLQERFDLGQDELRESNDRLAAVLAGKSDISTRPLDSKHDTLIATLENRVLEAESEIEELRKNNEVLKIKAEKAQKLQDDYDEMKIERDRLARKANTAEKYRQKLEASQDLDKENNNLRAKVTELQNQLKQSDFARASSSDLQREIDEYRRLLPSIEQERYELNEMKKRLEFDYHTLEARYHDSAEQLSRQNQAVEELQSRLRDYEDGVTPAPREEKLSEPVDKDFEKEEAELAESESRLAAVLLNGDAVPITTKDSDLGSLHDVESPIAGLNDADTISEDELKAIMSALRAQAHAGTATEREASLRAQKKMIIAIERQRTKNQLLLEHVQKQDQMIKSMQNKIQDDEKAPQQRLEDVPPPPPPKSVPGAPVQPLDEESEIERLTNQNTILHRELKLMASAWYDQNLRLASMSSAASARSRGNFVEARGFLGRQRRRVDAAIAGRAS
;
A
#
# COMPACT_ATOMS: atom_id res chain seq x y z
N MET A 1 48.72 -31.76 22.53
CA MET A 1 47.61 -31.74 21.56
C MET A 1 46.72 -32.92 21.88
N ALA A 2 45.59 -32.69 22.54
CA ALA A 2 44.59 -33.75 22.73
C ALA A 2 44.13 -34.23 21.35
N THR A 3 43.92 -35.54 21.18
CA THR A 3 43.32 -36.07 19.94
C THR A 3 41.88 -35.58 19.81
N GLU A 4 41.38 -35.39 18.59
CA GLU A 4 39.99 -34.94 18.37
C GLU A 4 38.97 -35.84 19.07
N GLU A 5 39.26 -37.15 19.14
CA GLU A 5 38.47 -38.13 19.88
C GLU A 5 38.43 -37.87 21.39
N ALA A 6 39.54 -37.43 21.99
CA ALA A 6 39.59 -37.07 23.41
C ALA A 6 38.82 -35.79 23.71
N VAL A 7 38.85 -34.81 22.78
CA VAL A 7 38.06 -33.59 22.86
C VAL A 7 36.56 -33.90 22.76
N ALA A 8 36.16 -34.72 21.79
CA ALA A 8 34.78 -35.15 21.65
C ALA A 8 34.30 -35.93 22.89
N ALA A 9 35.10 -36.88 23.41
CA ALA A 9 34.76 -37.62 24.63
C ALA A 9 34.58 -36.71 25.85
N GLY A 10 35.47 -35.73 26.05
CA GLY A 10 35.33 -34.74 27.14
C GLY A 10 34.05 -33.90 27.01
N LEU A 11 33.70 -33.46 25.79
CA LEU A 11 32.48 -32.70 25.54
C LEU A 11 31.20 -33.55 25.73
N LEU A 12 31.25 -34.84 25.40
CA LEU A 12 30.16 -35.78 25.65
C LEU A 12 29.94 -36.02 27.15
N ASP A 13 31.02 -36.22 27.91
CA ASP A 13 30.95 -36.37 29.37
C ASP A 13 30.37 -35.11 30.03
N TRP A 14 30.76 -33.93 29.57
CA TRP A 14 30.16 -32.67 30.01
C TRP A 14 28.68 -32.60 29.65
N PHE A 15 28.30 -32.92 28.41
CA PHE A 15 26.89 -32.89 27.99
C PHE A 15 26.02 -33.84 28.83
N ASN A 16 26.51 -35.05 29.11
CA ASN A 16 25.82 -36.02 29.96
C ASN A 16 25.64 -35.52 31.40
N SER A 17 26.54 -34.67 31.90
CA SER A 17 26.41 -34.06 33.24
C SER A 17 25.23 -33.09 33.36
N LEU A 18 24.75 -32.53 32.25
CA LEU A 18 23.60 -31.63 32.22
C LEU A 18 22.27 -32.37 32.48
N ALA A 19 22.26 -33.70 32.38
CA ALA A 19 21.09 -34.57 32.60
C ALA A 19 19.86 -34.18 31.73
N VAL A 20 20.11 -33.70 30.52
CA VAL A 20 19.10 -33.22 29.55
C VAL A 20 18.23 -34.36 29.00
N ALA A 21 18.83 -35.53 28.79
CA ALA A 21 18.21 -36.70 28.15
C ALA A 21 18.87 -38.02 28.63
N GLU A 22 18.52 -39.13 27.99
CA GLU A 22 19.23 -40.41 28.20
C GLU A 22 20.73 -40.26 27.88
N ALA A 23 21.56 -41.05 28.57
CA ALA A 23 23.01 -40.95 28.45
C ALA A 23 23.46 -41.17 27.01
N VAL A 24 24.23 -40.22 26.50
CA VAL A 24 24.69 -40.16 25.12
C VAL A 24 26.11 -40.74 25.03
N TYR A 25 26.33 -41.66 24.11
CA TYR A 25 27.61 -42.37 24.01
C TYR A 25 28.33 -42.13 22.69
N THR A 26 27.63 -41.68 21.65
CA THR A 26 28.20 -41.46 20.32
C THR A 26 27.87 -40.07 19.80
N VAL A 27 28.68 -39.62 18.84
CA VAL A 27 28.48 -38.34 18.13
C VAL A 27 27.24 -38.42 17.22
N ASP A 28 26.86 -39.62 16.77
CA ASP A 28 25.69 -39.88 15.92
C ASP A 28 24.38 -39.41 16.55
N ASP A 29 24.29 -39.47 17.88
CA ASP A 29 23.09 -39.08 18.64
C ASP A 29 22.78 -37.57 18.53
N PHE A 30 23.79 -36.75 18.20
CA PHE A 30 23.64 -35.30 18.02
C PHE A 30 23.17 -34.89 16.61
N THR A 31 23.19 -35.82 15.65
CA THR A 31 22.89 -35.51 14.24
C THR A 31 21.47 -34.98 14.02
N ASN A 32 20.51 -35.41 14.84
CA ASN A 32 19.10 -34.99 14.75
C ASN A 32 18.84 -33.61 15.37
N GLY A 33 19.81 -33.06 16.13
CA GLY A 33 19.71 -31.76 16.79
C GLY A 33 18.81 -31.70 18.04
N ASP A 34 17.97 -32.71 18.30
CA ASP A 34 17.02 -32.69 19.42
C ASP A 34 17.70 -32.58 20.80
N LEU A 35 18.80 -33.31 20.99
CA LEU A 35 19.57 -33.27 22.24
C LEU A 35 20.19 -31.88 22.45
N ILE A 36 20.77 -31.29 21.40
CA ILE A 36 21.36 -29.93 21.45
C ILE A 36 20.28 -28.91 21.77
N TRP A 37 19.11 -29.02 21.13
CA TRP A 37 17.99 -28.11 21.36
C TRP A 37 17.48 -28.18 22.81
N LYS A 38 17.32 -29.38 23.37
CA LYS A 38 16.94 -29.54 24.78
C LYS A 38 17.99 -28.96 25.73
N ALA A 39 19.27 -29.10 25.42
CA ALA A 39 20.34 -28.51 26.22
C ALA A 39 20.32 -26.97 26.16
N LEU A 40 20.09 -26.38 24.99
CA LEU A 40 19.89 -24.94 24.86
C LEU A 40 18.68 -24.45 25.65
N GLN A 41 17.57 -25.18 25.64
CA GLN A 41 16.39 -24.86 26.44
C GLN A 41 16.63 -24.95 27.96
N GLN A 42 17.56 -25.79 28.39
CA GLN A 42 17.99 -25.85 29.79
C GLN A 42 18.88 -24.65 30.16
N ILE A 43 19.75 -24.22 29.25
CA ILE A 43 20.62 -23.04 29.42
C ILE A 43 19.78 -21.77 29.52
N ASP A 44 18.87 -21.54 28.58
CA ASP A 44 17.91 -20.46 28.67
C ASP A 44 16.59 -20.78 27.97
N ARG A 45 15.53 -20.97 28.74
CA ARG A 45 14.20 -21.25 28.20
C ARG A 45 13.57 -20.04 27.50
N PHE A 46 13.96 -18.82 27.85
CA PHE A 46 13.40 -17.60 27.27
C PHE A 46 13.99 -17.31 25.90
N SER A 47 15.28 -17.54 25.72
CA SER A 47 15.99 -17.31 24.45
C SER A 47 15.76 -18.42 23.42
N PHE A 48 15.41 -19.64 23.87
CA PHE A 48 15.13 -20.79 23.01
C PHE A 48 13.68 -21.31 23.12
N PRO A 49 12.66 -20.51 22.77
CA PRO A 49 11.26 -20.93 22.87
C PRO A 49 10.86 -21.92 21.76
N GLY A 50 9.94 -22.83 22.07
CA GLY A 50 9.27 -23.67 21.06
C GLY A 50 9.88 -25.06 20.85
N ARG A 51 9.75 -25.57 19.62
CA ARG A 51 10.25 -26.88 19.18
C ARG A 51 11.04 -26.72 17.88
N LEU A 52 11.83 -27.72 17.54
CA LEU A 52 12.57 -27.76 16.27
C LEU A 52 11.62 -27.72 15.06
N PRO A 53 12.07 -27.17 13.92
CA PRO A 53 11.27 -27.05 12.70
C PRO A 53 10.77 -28.39 12.14
N GLU A 54 11.63 -29.41 12.14
CA GLU A 54 11.33 -30.74 11.60
C GLU A 54 11.34 -31.81 12.69
N ASN A 55 10.57 -32.89 12.48
CA ASN A 55 10.47 -33.98 13.46
C ASN A 55 11.80 -34.73 13.60
N PRO A 56 12.34 -34.86 14.82
CA PRO A 56 13.66 -35.47 15.06
C PRO A 56 13.71 -36.98 14.80
N ASP A 57 12.55 -37.64 14.68
CA ASP A 57 12.42 -39.07 14.39
C ASP A 57 12.61 -39.40 12.89
N THR A 58 12.98 -38.41 12.06
CA THR A 58 13.12 -38.59 10.61
C THR A 58 14.58 -38.83 10.22
N ASP A 59 14.86 -39.95 9.54
CA ASP A 59 16.21 -40.31 9.08
C ASP A 59 16.72 -39.52 7.86
N GLN A 60 15.91 -38.61 7.31
CA GLN A 60 16.32 -37.79 6.17
C GLN A 60 17.33 -36.73 6.61
N TRP A 61 18.56 -36.81 6.08
CA TRP A 61 19.66 -35.88 6.39
C TRP A 61 19.29 -34.40 6.15
N ILE A 62 18.37 -34.11 5.23
CA ILE A 62 17.88 -32.74 4.95
C ILE A 62 17.12 -32.18 6.16
N ASN A 63 16.33 -33.00 6.83
CA ASN A 63 15.56 -32.60 8.01
C ASN A 63 16.49 -32.39 9.21
N LYS A 64 17.45 -33.31 9.39
CA LYS A 64 18.55 -33.19 10.36
C LYS A 64 19.32 -31.89 10.15
N TRP A 65 19.73 -31.60 8.92
CA TRP A 65 20.42 -30.37 8.55
C TRP A 65 19.58 -29.11 8.80
N THR A 66 18.28 -29.15 8.51
CA THR A 66 17.37 -28.02 8.75
C THR A 66 17.25 -27.73 10.25
N ASN A 67 17.16 -28.77 11.09
CA ASN A 67 17.16 -28.64 12.55
C ASN A 67 18.49 -28.08 13.06
N LEU A 68 19.63 -28.63 12.61
CA LEU A 68 20.97 -28.15 12.98
C LEU A 68 21.21 -26.70 12.55
N LYS A 69 20.70 -26.30 11.37
CA LYS A 69 20.75 -24.91 10.91
C LYS A 69 19.98 -23.99 11.84
N HIS A 70 18.76 -24.35 12.20
CA HIS A 70 17.95 -23.57 13.15
C HIS A 70 18.64 -23.45 14.51
N ILE A 71 19.23 -24.55 15.02
CA ILE A 71 19.99 -24.57 16.27
C ILE A 71 21.20 -23.63 16.19
N TYR A 72 21.99 -23.73 15.12
CA TYR A 72 23.18 -22.90 14.93
C TYR A 72 22.83 -21.41 14.80
N ASP A 73 21.79 -21.07 14.05
CA ASP A 73 21.33 -19.69 13.88
C ASP A 73 20.85 -19.12 15.21
N ALA A 74 20.03 -19.86 15.97
CA ALA A 74 19.56 -19.43 17.29
C ALA A 74 20.70 -19.30 18.30
N LEU A 75 21.62 -20.26 18.35
CA LEU A 75 22.81 -20.24 19.21
C LEU A 75 23.74 -19.08 18.86
N SER A 76 23.90 -18.77 17.56
CA SER A 76 24.72 -17.65 17.11
C SER A 76 24.14 -16.31 17.54
N ILE A 77 22.81 -16.13 17.44
CA ILE A 77 22.11 -14.94 17.91
C ILE A 77 22.29 -14.79 19.43
N PHE A 78 22.05 -15.85 20.20
CA PHE A 78 22.23 -15.85 21.65
C PHE A 78 23.66 -15.48 22.06
N LEU A 79 24.67 -16.08 21.40
CA LEU A 79 26.07 -15.79 21.69
C LEU A 79 26.44 -14.32 21.41
N VAL A 80 25.91 -13.72 20.34
CA VAL A 80 26.21 -12.33 19.96
C VAL A 80 25.42 -11.33 20.80
N GLU A 81 24.12 -11.54 20.98
CA GLU A 81 23.23 -10.57 21.61
C GLU A 81 23.25 -10.65 23.14
N GLU A 82 23.29 -11.87 23.70
CA GLU A 82 23.17 -12.08 25.15
C GLU A 82 24.53 -12.34 25.80
N CYS A 83 25.38 -13.14 25.17
CA CYS A 83 26.73 -13.43 25.68
C CYS A 83 27.80 -12.41 25.24
N SER A 84 27.49 -11.50 24.32
CA SER A 84 28.43 -10.50 23.77
C SER A 84 29.72 -11.10 23.15
N GLN A 85 29.63 -12.32 22.61
CA GLN A 85 30.75 -13.03 22.00
C GLN A 85 30.89 -12.65 20.52
N ARG A 86 32.13 -12.52 20.03
CA ARG A 86 32.40 -12.35 18.59
C ARG A 86 32.43 -13.71 17.88
N LEU A 87 31.63 -13.85 16.82
CA LEU A 87 31.62 -15.00 15.92
C LEU A 87 32.28 -14.65 14.58
N PRO A 88 32.89 -15.63 13.88
CA PRO A 88 33.09 -17.01 14.29
C PRO A 88 34.18 -17.16 15.36
N LEU A 89 34.05 -18.17 16.22
CA LEU A 89 35.10 -18.52 17.18
C LEU A 89 36.37 -19.03 16.46
N PRO A 90 37.56 -18.97 17.09
CA PRO A 90 38.83 -19.40 16.48
C PRO A 90 38.86 -20.84 15.97
N GLY A 91 37.94 -21.69 16.45
CA GLY A 91 37.74 -23.08 15.98
C GLY A 91 36.99 -23.23 14.65
N GLY A 92 36.61 -22.14 13.99
CA GLY A 92 35.88 -22.17 12.71
C GLY A 92 34.38 -22.42 12.88
N ARG A 93 33.63 -22.28 11.77
CA ARG A 93 32.20 -22.59 11.72
C ARG A 93 32.01 -24.09 11.47
N PRO A 94 31.23 -24.81 12.30
CA PRO A 94 30.97 -26.23 12.07
C PRO A 94 30.21 -26.46 10.76
N ASP A 95 30.63 -27.44 9.95
CA ASP A 95 29.88 -27.83 8.76
C ASP A 95 28.65 -28.68 9.14
N LEU A 96 27.52 -28.00 9.23
CA LEU A 96 26.23 -28.63 9.58
C LEU A 96 25.82 -29.71 8.57
N LYS A 97 26.27 -29.64 7.30
CA LYS A 97 25.98 -30.68 6.30
C LYS A 97 26.77 -31.95 6.59
N ALA A 98 28.05 -31.81 6.96
CA ALA A 98 28.89 -32.94 7.35
C ALA A 98 28.40 -33.62 8.64
N ILE A 99 27.85 -32.86 9.59
CA ILE A 99 27.18 -33.43 10.78
C ILE A 99 25.93 -34.23 10.35
N ALA A 100 25.06 -33.65 9.51
CA ALA A 100 23.79 -34.27 9.13
C ALA A 100 23.95 -35.50 8.21
N GLN A 101 24.96 -35.53 7.34
CA GLN A 101 25.15 -36.58 6.32
C GLN A 101 26.10 -37.69 6.77
N SER A 102 27.18 -37.33 7.45
CA SER A 102 28.30 -38.25 7.73
C SER A 102 28.69 -38.29 9.20
N SER A 103 27.91 -37.68 10.10
CA SER A 103 28.17 -37.64 11.54
C SER A 103 29.60 -37.22 11.88
N SER A 104 30.08 -36.15 11.23
CA SER A 104 31.47 -35.69 11.38
C SER A 104 31.81 -35.40 12.85
N LEU A 105 32.84 -36.08 13.36
CA LEU A 105 33.30 -35.95 14.74
C LEU A 105 33.85 -34.55 15.04
N SER A 106 34.64 -34.00 14.11
CA SER A 106 35.25 -32.68 14.25
C SER A 106 34.21 -31.57 14.25
N ASP A 107 33.24 -31.61 13.33
CA ASP A 107 32.19 -30.58 13.23
C ASP A 107 31.20 -30.64 14.41
N THR A 108 30.87 -31.85 14.88
CA THR A 108 29.99 -32.00 16.05
C THR A 108 30.70 -31.53 17.32
N ALA A 109 31.99 -31.81 17.48
CA ALA A 109 32.78 -31.26 18.58
C ALA A 109 32.82 -29.72 18.52
N ALA A 110 32.99 -29.12 17.35
CA ALA A 110 32.93 -27.66 17.18
C ALA A 110 31.55 -27.08 17.55
N LEU A 111 30.46 -27.76 17.20
CA LEU A 111 29.11 -27.37 17.62
C LEU A 111 28.88 -27.49 19.13
N LEU A 112 29.42 -28.54 19.77
CA LEU A 112 29.34 -28.70 21.23
C LEU A 112 30.24 -27.68 21.97
N LYS A 113 31.38 -27.29 21.41
CA LYS A 113 32.19 -26.18 21.95
C LYS A 113 31.40 -24.87 22.00
N LEU A 114 30.64 -24.55 20.95
CA LEU A 114 29.75 -23.38 20.94
C LEU A 114 28.70 -23.44 22.06
N LEU A 115 28.15 -24.63 22.30
CA LEU A 115 27.19 -24.88 23.39
C LEU A 115 27.84 -24.68 24.77
N VAL A 116 29.07 -25.15 24.97
CA VAL A 116 29.85 -24.92 26.20
C VAL A 116 30.08 -23.43 26.42
N VAL A 117 30.48 -22.69 25.39
CA VAL A 117 30.68 -21.23 25.46
C VAL A 117 29.38 -20.52 25.83
N ALA A 118 28.23 -20.96 25.31
CA ALA A 118 26.93 -20.43 25.70
C ALA A 118 26.61 -20.72 27.17
N ALA A 119 26.85 -21.94 27.65
CA ALA A 119 26.61 -22.32 29.04
C ALA A 119 27.46 -21.52 30.05
N ILE A 120 28.71 -21.16 29.70
CA ILE A 120 29.59 -20.39 30.59
C ILE A 120 29.22 -18.89 30.60
N ASN A 121 28.60 -18.40 29.53
CA ASN A 121 28.25 -16.98 29.37
C ASN A 121 26.75 -16.68 29.55
N CYS A 122 25.95 -17.65 29.98
CA CYS A 122 24.53 -17.46 30.27
C CYS A 122 24.29 -16.79 31.65
N ALA A 123 23.03 -16.45 31.95
CA ALA A 123 22.64 -15.84 33.22
C ALA A 123 22.96 -16.75 34.43
N ASP A 124 22.75 -18.06 34.29
CA ASP A 124 22.96 -19.08 35.33
C ASP A 124 24.37 -19.70 35.29
N ARG A 125 25.37 -19.00 34.71
CA ARG A 125 26.75 -19.49 34.54
C ARG A 125 27.40 -20.08 35.78
N ILE A 126 27.04 -19.60 36.98
CA ILE A 126 27.65 -20.05 38.24
C ILE A 126 27.30 -21.51 38.53
N GLU A 127 26.10 -21.95 38.16
CA GLU A 127 25.67 -23.34 38.36
C GLU A 127 26.39 -24.27 37.39
N TYR A 128 26.46 -23.91 36.11
CA TYR A 128 27.20 -24.66 35.10
C TYR A 128 28.71 -24.74 35.43
N LEU A 129 29.32 -23.65 35.89
CA LEU A 129 30.74 -23.66 36.28
C LEU A 129 31.02 -24.59 37.46
N LYS A 130 30.09 -24.67 38.43
CA LYS A 130 30.22 -25.61 39.57
C LYS A 130 30.09 -27.06 39.11
N GLN A 131 29.11 -27.36 38.25
CA GLN A 131 28.95 -28.70 37.67
C GLN A 131 30.20 -29.12 36.89
N MET A 132 30.81 -28.19 36.12
CA MET A 132 32.05 -28.44 35.39
C MET A 132 33.24 -28.79 36.29
N GLN A 133 33.29 -28.25 37.52
CA GLN A 133 34.35 -28.55 38.50
C GLN A 133 34.20 -29.93 39.19
N GLU A 134 33.02 -30.55 39.11
CA GLU A 134 32.76 -31.88 39.67
C GLU A 134 33.10 -33.02 38.70
N LEU A 135 33.43 -32.69 37.44
CA LEU A 135 33.80 -33.64 36.39
C LEU A 135 35.24 -34.14 36.51
N ALA A 136 35.56 -35.20 35.77
CA ALA A 136 36.92 -35.77 35.73
C ALA A 136 37.96 -34.75 35.21
N GLU A 137 39.20 -34.84 35.69
CA GLU A 137 40.30 -33.92 35.33
C GLU A 137 40.52 -33.85 33.81
N SER A 138 40.42 -34.97 33.10
CA SER A 138 40.53 -35.02 31.63
C SER A 138 39.45 -34.19 30.92
N THR A 139 38.24 -34.16 31.46
CA THR A 139 37.12 -33.38 30.92
C THR A 139 37.29 -31.90 31.25
N GLN A 140 37.77 -31.60 32.46
CA GLN A 140 38.07 -30.23 32.88
C GLN A 140 39.15 -29.57 31.99
N GLU A 141 40.19 -30.32 31.60
CA GLU A 141 41.22 -29.84 30.67
C GLU A 141 40.64 -29.44 29.31
N VAL A 142 39.75 -30.27 28.74
CA VAL A 142 39.09 -30.01 27.45
C VAL A 142 38.18 -28.77 27.53
N LEU A 143 37.43 -28.63 28.63
CA LEU A 143 36.56 -27.48 28.85
C LEU A 143 37.37 -26.20 29.03
N MET A 144 38.44 -26.24 29.83
CA MET A 144 39.36 -25.11 30.03
C MET A 144 39.99 -24.66 28.71
N GLN A 145 40.44 -25.60 27.88
CA GLN A 145 40.95 -25.30 26.54
C GLN A 145 39.87 -24.63 25.69
N THR A 146 38.62 -25.11 25.73
CA THR A 146 37.50 -24.51 24.99
C THR A 146 37.18 -23.09 25.44
N VAL A 147 37.26 -22.81 26.75
CA VAL A 147 37.08 -21.45 27.29
C VAL A 147 38.22 -20.54 26.85
N GLN A 148 39.45 -21.03 26.89
CA GLN A 148 40.62 -20.26 26.48
C GLN A 148 40.56 -19.91 24.99
N GLU A 149 40.22 -20.88 24.14
CA GLU A 149 39.96 -20.68 22.71
C GLU A 149 38.86 -19.62 22.46
N ALA A 150 37.87 -19.50 23.36
CA ALA A 150 36.82 -18.48 23.26
C ALA A 150 37.22 -17.10 23.81
N GLY A 151 38.08 -17.06 24.83
CA GLY A 151 38.53 -15.83 25.51
C GLY A 151 39.65 -15.07 24.80
N GLU A 152 40.50 -15.77 24.03
CA GLU A 152 41.60 -15.17 23.26
C GLU A 152 41.11 -14.20 22.15
N GLY A 153 39.81 -14.21 21.81
CA GLY A 153 39.19 -13.22 20.93
C GLY A 153 38.75 -11.91 21.60
N VAL A 154 38.81 -11.79 22.94
CA VAL A 154 38.21 -10.67 23.70
C VAL A 154 39.22 -9.90 24.56
N GLY A 155 40.48 -10.33 24.68
CA GLY A 155 41.46 -9.64 25.53
C GLY A 155 42.90 -9.64 25.01
N VAL A 156 43.39 -8.43 24.67
CA VAL A 156 44.81 -8.03 24.54
C VAL A 156 45.53 -8.66 23.32
N THR A 157 45.74 -7.93 22.22
CA THR A 157 46.98 -7.16 22.03
C THR A 157 46.78 -5.86 21.23
N ASP A 158 47.04 -4.73 21.90
CA ASP A 158 47.73 -3.59 21.29
C ASP A 158 49.18 -4.05 20.99
N ASP A 159 49.49 -4.39 19.75
CA ASP A 159 50.80 -4.07 19.12
C ASP A 159 50.74 -4.38 17.60
N PRO A 160 51.11 -3.44 16.70
CA PRO A 160 50.95 -3.60 15.27
C PRO A 160 52.28 -3.94 14.59
N GLU A 161 52.74 -5.20 14.62
CA GLU A 161 53.84 -5.64 13.74
C GLU A 161 54.07 -7.16 13.83
N ALA A 162 53.42 -7.94 12.96
CA ALA A 162 53.94 -9.24 12.49
C ALA A 162 53.06 -9.83 11.37
N GLU A 163 53.55 -9.63 10.14
CA GLU A 163 53.63 -10.60 9.06
C GLU A 163 52.39 -11.39 8.59
N SER A 164 51.98 -11.02 7.37
CA SER A 164 51.80 -11.90 6.21
C SER A 164 51.71 -13.41 6.46
N SER A 165 50.56 -13.99 6.12
CA SER A 165 50.53 -15.27 5.42
C SER A 165 49.36 -15.31 4.45
N GLN A 166 49.73 -15.49 3.19
CA GLN A 166 48.89 -15.83 2.05
C GLN A 166 48.19 -17.17 2.30
N VAL A 167 46.89 -17.25 2.02
CA VAL A 167 46.18 -18.44 1.53
C VAL A 167 44.84 -17.94 1.00
N ASP A 168 44.75 -17.66 -0.29
CA ASP A 168 44.41 -18.57 -1.39
C ASP A 168 42.90 -18.62 -1.62
N ASP A 169 42.59 -18.29 -2.85
CA ASP A 169 41.31 -17.94 -3.45
C ASP A 169 40.63 -19.26 -3.85
N LEU A 170 39.48 -19.59 -3.27
CA LEU A 170 38.65 -20.70 -3.75
C LEU A 170 37.18 -20.28 -3.80
N ASP A 171 36.88 -19.70 -4.95
CA ASP A 171 35.58 -19.59 -5.59
C ASP A 171 34.83 -20.95 -5.56
N VAL A 172 33.64 -20.99 -4.96
CA VAL A 172 32.70 -22.12 -5.06
C VAL A 172 31.29 -21.56 -5.25
N GLU A 173 30.94 -21.40 -6.53
CA GLU A 173 29.56 -21.23 -7.01
C GLU A 173 28.67 -22.39 -6.51
N LEU A 174 27.59 -22.06 -5.79
CA LEU A 174 26.48 -22.99 -5.55
C LEU A 174 25.40 -22.82 -6.65
N PRO A 175 24.82 -23.91 -7.17
CA PRO A 175 23.85 -23.84 -8.25
C PRO A 175 22.46 -23.46 -7.71
N THR A 176 21.93 -22.32 -8.12
CA THR A 176 20.50 -22.02 -7.98
C THR A 176 19.85 -21.76 -9.35
N SER A 177 18.95 -22.68 -9.70
CA SER A 177 18.04 -22.61 -10.85
C SER A 177 16.94 -21.56 -10.62
N PRO A 178 16.22 -21.06 -11.64
CA PRO A 178 16.48 -19.73 -12.18
C PRO A 178 15.25 -18.81 -12.03
N ARG A 179 15.52 -17.51 -12.24
CA ARG A 179 14.57 -16.39 -12.50
C ARG A 179 14.28 -15.49 -11.28
N ARG A 180 14.97 -14.33 -11.29
CA ARG A 180 14.66 -13.04 -10.64
C ARG A 180 15.51 -12.56 -9.43
N SER A 181 16.78 -12.94 -9.29
CA SER A 181 17.62 -12.39 -8.19
C SER A 181 19.02 -11.89 -8.57
N THR A 182 19.51 -12.17 -9.78
CA THR A 182 20.91 -11.90 -10.16
C THR A 182 21.29 -10.41 -10.18
N GLU A 183 20.35 -9.49 -10.40
CA GLU A 183 20.66 -8.06 -10.42
C GLU A 183 20.75 -7.44 -9.01
N MET A 184 20.09 -8.02 -8.01
CA MET A 184 20.09 -7.47 -6.65
C MET A 184 21.27 -8.01 -5.81
N GLU A 185 21.64 -9.26 -6.04
CA GLU A 185 22.77 -9.91 -5.37
C GLU A 185 24.12 -9.37 -5.87
N THR A 186 24.24 -9.09 -7.17
CA THR A 186 25.43 -8.42 -7.75
C THR A 186 25.59 -6.98 -7.27
N VAL A 187 24.48 -6.27 -7.01
CA VAL A 187 24.52 -4.91 -6.45
C VAL A 187 24.97 -4.95 -4.99
N LEU A 188 24.45 -5.87 -4.17
CA LEU A 188 24.84 -6.03 -2.76
C LEU A 188 26.32 -6.39 -2.60
N GLU A 189 26.84 -7.33 -3.40
CA GLU A 189 28.27 -7.63 -3.37
C GLU A 189 29.13 -6.46 -3.87
N SER A 190 28.65 -5.70 -4.85
CA SER A 190 29.37 -4.51 -5.33
C SER A 190 29.37 -3.40 -4.27
N GLU A 191 28.31 -3.29 -3.46
CA GLU A 191 28.16 -2.34 -2.37
C GLU A 191 29.05 -2.71 -1.18
N GLU A 192 29.16 -4.00 -0.85
CA GLU A 192 30.08 -4.49 0.18
C GLU A 192 31.55 -4.27 -0.23
N ARG A 193 31.91 -4.60 -1.49
CA ARG A 193 33.25 -4.33 -2.04
C ARG A 193 33.54 -2.82 -2.03
N LEU A 194 32.57 -1.98 -2.40
CA LEU A 194 32.71 -0.53 -2.34
C LEU A 194 32.85 -0.03 -0.90
N GLY A 195 32.10 -0.58 0.05
CA GLY A 195 32.22 -0.27 1.48
C GLY A 195 33.60 -0.57 2.03
N LYS A 196 34.16 -1.74 1.68
CA LYS A 196 35.52 -2.13 2.06
C LYS A 196 36.57 -1.20 1.45
N VAL A 197 36.46 -0.88 0.16
CA VAL A 197 37.34 0.08 -0.53
C VAL A 197 37.25 1.47 0.08
N ILE A 198 36.06 1.93 0.49
CA ILE A 198 35.89 3.22 1.17
C ILE A 198 36.57 3.21 2.54
N ALA A 199 36.40 2.14 3.32
CA ALA A 199 37.05 2.00 4.62
C ALA A 199 38.58 1.99 4.49
N ASP A 200 39.11 1.24 3.52
CA ASP A 200 40.55 1.20 3.22
C ASP A 200 41.06 2.56 2.74
N ASN A 201 40.31 3.26 1.89
CA ASN A 201 40.66 4.60 1.43
C ASN A 201 40.67 5.61 2.59
N GLN A 202 39.71 5.51 3.51
CA GLN A 202 39.68 6.33 4.73
C GLN A 202 40.88 6.06 5.64
N ARG A 203 41.27 4.78 5.81
CA ARG A 203 42.46 4.37 6.57
C ARG A 203 43.74 4.93 5.93
N ILE A 204 43.93 4.71 4.63
CA ILE A 204 45.08 5.21 3.88
C ILE A 204 45.13 6.74 3.91
N ALA A 205 43.98 7.42 3.80
CA ALA A 205 43.90 8.87 3.90
C ALA A 205 44.27 9.38 5.30
N HIS A 206 43.99 8.61 6.35
CA HIS A 206 44.42 8.92 7.72
C HIS A 206 45.93 8.80 7.86
N GLU A 207 46.49 7.66 7.47
CA GLU A 207 47.93 7.41 7.49
C GLU A 207 48.70 8.45 6.67
N LYS A 208 48.19 8.82 5.48
CA LYS A 208 48.77 9.88 4.66
C LYS A 208 48.78 11.23 5.39
N ARG A 209 47.70 11.58 6.09
CA ARG A 209 47.63 12.82 6.88
C ARG A 209 48.62 12.81 8.04
N GLU A 210 48.79 11.67 8.71
CA GLU A 210 49.76 11.52 9.79
C GLU A 210 51.20 11.59 9.29
N LEU A 211 51.53 10.90 8.21
CA LEU A 211 52.84 10.98 7.56
C LEU A 211 53.15 12.41 7.09
N GLN A 212 52.16 13.11 6.54
CA GLN A 212 52.32 14.50 6.15
C GLN A 212 52.55 15.40 7.36
N ARG A 213 51.82 15.19 8.48
CA ARG A 213 52.05 15.91 9.74
C ARG A 213 53.47 15.70 10.27
N LEU A 214 53.97 14.46 10.24
CA LEU A 214 55.32 14.13 10.67
C LEU A 214 56.39 14.76 9.77
N LEU A 215 56.14 14.78 8.45
CA LEU A 215 57.01 15.43 7.49
C LEU A 215 57.08 16.95 7.72
N ASP A 216 55.94 17.60 7.93
CA ASP A 216 55.87 19.03 8.23
C ASP A 216 56.56 19.37 9.57
N GLU A 217 56.43 18.48 10.56
CA GLU A 217 57.12 18.61 11.85
C GLU A 217 58.64 18.46 11.70
N ALA A 218 59.10 17.53 10.85
CA ALA A 218 60.51 17.37 10.53
C ALA A 218 61.08 18.58 9.77
N HIS A 219 60.35 19.11 8.78
CA HIS A 219 60.71 20.34 8.08
C HIS A 219 60.80 21.53 9.04
N SER A 220 59.81 21.70 9.91
CA SER A 220 59.81 22.77 10.92
C SER A 220 61.00 22.65 11.89
N ARG A 221 61.41 21.43 12.25
CA ARG A 221 62.61 21.20 13.08
C ARG A 221 63.89 21.53 12.31
N TYR A 222 63.94 21.19 11.03
CA TYR A 222 65.07 21.50 10.16
C TYR A 222 65.24 23.01 9.97
N GLU A 223 64.17 23.73 9.68
CA GLU A 223 64.18 25.20 9.57
C GLU A 223 64.70 25.86 10.85
N LYS A 224 64.17 25.46 12.02
CA LYS A 224 64.66 25.98 13.32
C LYS A 224 66.13 25.67 13.57
N LEU A 225 66.61 24.52 13.12
CA LEU A 225 68.02 24.14 13.26
C LEU A 225 68.89 24.98 12.33
N GLN A 226 68.42 25.26 11.12
CA GLN A 226 69.09 26.11 10.15
C GLN A 226 69.13 27.57 10.62
N GLU A 227 68.04 28.12 11.14
CA GLU A 227 68.01 29.47 11.74
C GLU A 227 69.02 29.61 12.89
N ARG A 228 69.14 28.58 13.75
CA ARG A 228 70.13 28.56 14.84
C ARG A 228 71.57 28.48 14.32
N PHE A 229 71.79 27.75 13.24
CA PHE A 229 73.09 27.65 12.61
C PHE A 229 73.51 29.00 12.01
N ASP A 230 72.60 29.65 11.27
CA ASP A 230 72.83 30.97 10.66
C ASP A 230 73.12 32.03 11.74
N LEU A 231 72.36 32.04 12.84
CA LEU A 231 72.60 32.94 13.97
C LEU A 231 73.99 32.73 14.59
N GLY A 232 74.40 31.48 14.79
CA GLY A 232 75.74 31.17 15.30
C GLY A 232 76.86 31.58 14.34
N GLN A 233 76.62 31.52 13.02
CA GLN A 233 77.57 31.98 12.02
C GLN A 233 77.72 33.51 12.04
N ASP A 234 76.62 34.25 12.21
CA ASP A 234 76.63 35.71 12.34
C ASP A 234 77.35 36.16 13.61
N GLU A 235 77.12 35.51 14.76
CA GLU A 235 77.83 35.77 16.01
C GLU A 235 79.35 35.53 15.87
N LEU A 236 79.74 34.45 15.18
CA LEU A 236 81.14 34.12 14.94
C LEU A 236 81.80 35.15 14.01
N ARG A 237 81.08 35.60 12.98
CA ARG A 237 81.54 36.66 12.08
C ARG A 237 81.71 37.98 12.84
N GLU A 238 80.76 38.35 13.69
CA GLU A 238 80.85 39.56 14.52
C GLU A 238 82.02 39.48 15.51
N SER A 239 82.22 38.34 16.16
CA SER A 239 83.37 38.08 17.03
C SER A 239 84.70 38.22 16.28
N ASN A 240 84.77 37.68 15.07
CA ASN A 240 85.95 37.78 14.21
C ASN A 240 86.23 39.22 13.77
N ASP A 241 85.19 39.98 13.42
CA ASP A 241 85.29 41.40 13.06
C ASP A 241 85.74 42.24 14.26
N ARG A 242 85.25 41.94 15.47
CA ARG A 242 85.71 42.58 16.73
C ARG A 242 87.17 42.25 17.02
N LEU A 243 87.59 41.00 16.86
CA LEU A 243 89.00 40.57 17.00
C LEU A 243 89.90 41.27 15.98
N ALA A 244 89.47 41.37 14.72
CA ALA A 244 90.17 42.08 13.66
C ALA A 244 90.31 43.59 13.98
N ALA A 245 89.25 44.21 14.55
CA ALA A 245 89.29 45.61 14.97
C ALA A 245 90.25 45.86 16.15
N VAL A 246 90.35 44.92 17.09
CA VAL A 246 91.31 44.97 18.21
C VAL A 246 92.74 44.75 17.72
N LEU A 247 92.96 43.79 16.84
CA LEU A 247 94.26 43.54 16.21
C LEU A 247 94.73 44.71 15.31
N ALA A 248 93.78 45.48 14.75
CA ALA A 248 94.06 46.68 13.96
C ALA A 248 94.46 47.92 14.81
N GLY A 249 94.66 47.78 16.12
CA GLY A 249 95.31 48.80 16.96
C GLY A 249 94.48 50.06 17.25
N LYS A 250 93.15 50.03 17.04
CA LYS A 250 92.24 51.17 17.19
C LYS A 250 91.78 51.45 18.64
N SER A 251 92.54 50.99 19.63
CA SER A 251 92.26 51.27 21.05
C SER A 251 92.99 52.54 21.49
N ASP A 252 92.47 53.70 21.11
CA ASP A 252 92.90 55.00 21.63
C ASP A 252 92.41 55.19 23.07
N ILE A 253 93.15 54.60 24.02
CA ILE A 253 93.04 54.94 25.44
C ILE A 253 93.91 56.19 25.67
N SER A 254 93.30 57.38 25.67
CA SER A 254 93.99 58.63 25.99
C SER A 254 93.19 59.49 26.97
N THR A 255 93.88 59.78 28.08
CA THR A 255 93.40 60.26 29.37
C THR A 255 93.44 61.79 29.46
N ARG A 256 92.36 62.48 29.04
CA ARG A 256 91.71 63.67 29.68
C ARG A 256 90.68 64.37 28.76
N PRO A 257 89.65 65.07 29.29
CA PRO A 257 89.30 65.22 30.70
C PRO A 257 88.35 64.08 31.08
N LEU A 258 88.64 63.38 32.17
CA LEU A 258 87.74 62.34 32.66
C LEU A 258 86.34 62.93 32.88
N ASP A 259 86.21 64.18 33.34
CA ASP A 259 84.91 64.84 33.56
C ASP A 259 84.07 65.04 32.29
N SER A 260 84.61 65.63 31.20
CA SER A 260 83.81 65.83 29.98
C SER A 260 83.41 64.52 29.30
N LYS A 261 84.30 63.52 29.32
CA LYS A 261 83.98 62.19 28.77
C LYS A 261 82.97 61.47 29.67
N HIS A 262 83.09 61.59 30.99
CA HIS A 262 82.12 61.07 31.94
C HIS A 262 80.77 61.78 31.81
N ASP A 263 80.71 63.09 31.64
CA ASP A 263 79.45 63.83 31.44
C ASP A 263 78.77 63.45 30.13
N THR A 264 79.52 63.32 29.03
CA THR A 264 78.96 62.80 27.77
C THR A 264 78.54 61.34 27.88
N LEU A 265 79.26 60.53 28.66
CA LEU A 265 78.91 59.14 28.92
C LEU A 265 77.64 59.04 29.79
N ILE A 266 77.51 59.90 30.80
CA ILE A 266 76.32 59.99 31.63
C ILE A 266 75.13 60.41 30.77
N ALA A 267 75.24 61.46 29.94
CA ALA A 267 74.16 61.89 29.06
C ALA A 267 73.74 60.82 28.03
N THR A 268 74.70 60.07 27.49
CA THR A 268 74.40 58.95 26.58
C THR A 268 73.78 57.75 27.29
N LEU A 269 74.19 57.47 28.52
CA LEU A 269 73.56 56.45 29.37
C LEU A 269 72.15 56.87 29.79
N GLU A 270 71.94 58.13 30.15
CA GLU A 270 70.62 58.69 30.47
C GLU A 270 69.69 58.65 29.25
N ASN A 271 70.17 59.02 28.07
CA ASN A 271 69.38 58.86 26.84
C ASN A 271 69.06 57.39 26.53
N ARG A 272 70.02 56.47 26.70
CA ARG A 272 69.76 55.02 26.55
C ARG A 272 68.75 54.50 27.57
N VAL A 273 68.77 55.03 28.80
CA VAL A 273 67.78 54.69 29.83
C VAL A 273 66.41 55.22 29.42
N LEU A 274 66.29 56.46 28.96
CA LEU A 274 65.03 57.03 28.46
C LEU A 274 64.49 56.28 27.24
N GLU A 275 65.35 55.92 26.28
CA GLU A 275 64.98 55.11 25.12
C GLU A 275 64.49 53.72 25.56
N ALA A 276 65.21 53.05 26.46
CA ALA A 276 64.78 51.75 27.00
C ALA A 276 63.47 51.86 27.80
N GLU A 277 63.26 52.93 28.57
CA GLU A 277 62.01 53.21 29.27
C GLU A 277 60.84 53.40 28.29
N SER A 278 61.07 54.13 27.19
CA SER A 278 60.08 54.32 26.13
C SER A 278 59.74 53.02 25.41
N GLU A 279 60.73 52.18 25.11
CA GLU A 279 60.53 50.87 24.49
C GLU A 279 59.77 49.94 25.44
N ILE A 280 60.08 49.95 26.74
CA ILE A 280 59.34 49.20 27.76
C ILE A 280 57.87 49.67 27.80
N GLU A 281 57.60 50.96 27.70
CA GLU A 281 56.22 51.49 27.66
C GLU A 281 55.48 51.09 26.38
N GLU A 282 56.12 51.11 25.22
CA GLU A 282 55.55 50.63 23.97
C GLU A 282 55.27 49.13 23.99
N LEU A 283 56.22 48.34 24.50
CA LEU A 283 56.05 46.89 24.70
C LEU A 283 54.92 46.61 25.68
N ARG A 284 54.78 47.38 26.77
CA ARG A 284 53.64 47.27 27.70
C ARG A 284 52.31 47.57 27.03
N LYS A 285 52.22 48.65 26.23
CA LYS A 285 51.00 48.98 25.46
C LYS A 285 50.66 47.89 24.45
N ASN A 286 51.66 47.37 23.74
CA ASN A 286 51.47 46.27 22.79
C ASN A 286 51.04 44.98 23.49
N ASN A 287 51.60 44.69 24.67
CA ASN A 287 51.20 43.55 25.48
C ASN A 287 49.73 43.65 25.93
N GLU A 288 49.27 44.83 26.36
CA GLU A 288 47.88 45.06 26.73
C GLU A 288 46.92 44.92 25.53
N VAL A 289 47.30 45.45 24.36
CA VAL A 289 46.51 45.26 23.13
C VAL A 289 46.45 43.78 22.73
N LEU A 290 47.56 43.05 22.83
CA LEU A 290 47.61 41.61 22.57
C LEU A 290 46.72 40.85 23.55
N LYS A 291 46.72 41.23 24.83
CA LYS A 291 45.85 40.65 25.85
C LYS A 291 44.37 40.86 25.52
N ILE A 292 43.97 42.07 25.16
CA ILE A 292 42.59 42.36 24.72
C ILE A 292 42.21 41.55 23.48
N LYS A 293 43.13 41.39 22.51
CA LYS A 293 42.89 40.55 21.33
C LYS A 293 42.74 39.08 21.70
N ALA A 294 43.55 38.56 22.62
CA ALA A 294 43.44 37.20 23.12
C ALA A 294 42.09 36.97 23.83
N GLU A 295 41.65 37.91 24.67
CA GLU A 295 40.34 37.85 25.33
C GLU A 295 39.18 37.86 24.33
N LYS A 296 39.28 38.65 23.25
CA LYS A 296 38.27 38.65 22.17
C LYS A 296 38.28 37.35 21.38
N ALA A 297 39.46 36.80 21.07
CA ALA A 297 39.57 35.52 20.38
C ALA A 297 38.97 34.39 21.23
N GLN A 298 39.23 34.39 22.54
CA GLN A 298 38.61 33.44 23.47
C GLN A 298 37.09 33.55 23.48
N LYS A 299 36.55 34.77 23.59
CA LYS A 299 35.08 34.98 23.54
C LYS A 299 34.45 34.48 22.24
N LEU A 300 35.08 34.77 21.10
CA LEU A 300 34.61 34.28 19.80
C LEU A 300 34.66 32.75 19.70
N GLN A 301 35.64 32.12 20.36
CA GLN A 301 35.74 30.67 20.41
C GLN A 301 34.65 30.07 21.31
N ASP A 302 34.38 30.67 22.46
CA ASP A 302 33.28 30.27 23.34
C ASP A 302 31.92 30.40 22.63
N ASP A 303 31.68 31.51 21.92
CA ASP A 303 30.47 31.73 21.10
C ASP A 303 30.35 30.69 19.97
N TYR A 304 31.47 30.34 19.32
CA TYR A 304 31.50 29.32 18.28
C TYR A 304 31.15 27.93 18.84
N ASP A 305 31.69 27.58 20.00
CA ASP A 305 31.39 26.31 20.66
C ASP A 305 29.93 26.25 21.12
N GLU A 306 29.36 27.36 21.61
CA GLU A 306 27.94 27.45 21.93
C GLU A 306 27.07 27.23 20.67
N MET A 307 27.35 27.93 19.57
CA MET A 307 26.64 27.75 18.31
C MET A 307 26.77 26.33 17.76
N LYS A 308 27.93 25.69 17.94
CA LYS A 308 28.16 24.30 17.55
C LYS A 308 27.29 23.34 18.37
N ILE A 309 27.21 23.54 19.69
CA ILE A 309 26.34 22.75 20.57
C ILE A 309 24.86 22.95 20.19
N GLU A 310 24.44 24.19 19.91
CA GLU A 310 23.07 24.47 19.47
C GLU A 310 22.74 23.80 18.14
N ARG A 311 23.65 23.88 17.17
CA ARG A 311 23.52 23.19 15.88
C ARG A 311 23.37 21.68 16.08
N ASP A 312 24.19 21.07 16.92
CA ASP A 312 24.13 19.62 17.17
C ASP A 312 22.83 19.24 17.90
N ARG A 313 22.35 20.10 18.81
CA ARG A 313 21.04 19.94 19.46
C ARG A 313 19.89 20.05 18.45
N LEU A 314 19.94 21.00 17.53
CA LEU A 314 18.95 21.15 16.46
C LEU A 314 19.00 19.97 15.49
N ALA A 315 20.18 19.48 15.13
CA ALA A 315 20.34 18.30 14.29
C ALA A 315 19.72 17.05 14.94
N ARG A 316 19.92 16.85 16.25
CA ARG A 316 19.25 15.77 17.00
C ARG A 316 17.73 15.92 16.99
N LYS A 317 17.21 17.13 17.21
CA LYS A 317 15.76 17.41 17.13
C LYS A 317 15.22 17.15 15.73
N ALA A 318 15.92 17.56 14.68
CA ALA A 318 15.56 17.29 13.29
C ALA A 318 15.51 15.79 13.00
N ASN A 319 16.52 15.02 13.45
CA ASN A 319 16.54 13.57 13.30
C ASN A 319 15.38 12.90 14.05
N THR A 320 15.01 13.39 15.24
CA THR A 320 13.81 12.87 15.93
C THR A 320 12.53 13.24 15.19
N ALA A 321 12.43 14.45 14.64
CA ALA A 321 11.27 14.87 13.84
C ALA A 321 11.14 14.02 12.57
N GLU A 322 12.24 13.70 11.90
CA GLU A 322 12.26 12.83 10.71
C GLU A 322 11.82 11.40 11.08
N LYS A 323 12.27 10.86 12.22
CA LYS A 323 11.78 9.58 12.73
C LYS A 323 10.27 9.60 13.02
N TYR A 324 9.74 10.68 13.59
CA TYR A 324 8.30 10.83 13.80
C TYR A 324 7.54 10.97 12.47
N ARG A 325 8.12 11.66 11.47
CA ARG A 325 7.57 11.77 10.11
C ARG A 325 7.48 10.40 9.45
N GLN A 326 8.55 9.61 9.50
CA GLN A 326 8.58 8.24 8.97
C GLN A 326 7.55 7.34 9.66
N LYS A 327 7.42 7.42 11.00
CA LYS A 327 6.38 6.69 11.74
C LYS A 327 4.97 7.11 11.35
N LEU A 328 4.75 8.40 11.10
CA LEU A 328 3.46 8.91 10.64
C LEU A 328 3.13 8.42 9.23
N GLU A 329 4.12 8.42 8.33
CA GLU A 329 3.98 7.90 6.97
C GLU A 329 3.67 6.39 6.98
N ALA A 330 4.40 5.60 7.76
CA ALA A 330 4.10 4.18 7.97
C ALA A 330 2.69 3.96 8.58
N SER A 331 2.26 4.80 9.53
CA SER A 331 0.90 4.74 10.08
C SER A 331 -0.16 5.07 9.02
N GLN A 332 0.09 6.05 8.15
CA GLN A 332 -0.82 6.40 7.07
C GLN A 332 -0.93 5.28 6.04
N ASP A 333 0.16 4.57 5.75
CA ASP A 333 0.14 3.43 4.84
C ASP A 333 -0.62 2.24 5.44
N LEU A 334 -0.44 1.96 6.73
CA LEU A 334 -1.28 1.00 7.45
C LEU A 334 -2.76 1.38 7.44
N ASP A 335 -3.09 2.67 7.59
CA ASP A 335 -4.47 3.14 7.50
C ASP A 335 -5.05 2.97 6.08
N LYS A 336 -4.25 3.20 5.03
CA LYS A 336 -4.65 2.93 3.64
C LYS A 336 -4.89 1.43 3.43
N GLU A 337 -4.00 0.56 3.91
CA GLU A 337 -4.19 -0.89 3.85
C GLU A 337 -5.44 -1.33 4.62
N ASN A 338 -5.68 -0.78 5.82
CA ASN A 338 -6.87 -1.08 6.61
C ASN A 338 -8.15 -0.67 5.87
N ASN A 339 -8.16 0.51 5.25
CA ASN A 339 -9.28 0.97 4.42
C ASN A 339 -9.48 0.09 3.18
N ASN A 340 -8.40 -0.37 2.56
CA ASN A 340 -8.46 -1.26 1.40
C ASN A 340 -9.01 -2.65 1.80
N LEU A 341 -8.56 -3.19 2.94
CA LEU A 341 -9.09 -4.43 3.50
C LEU A 341 -10.57 -4.29 3.88
N ARG A 342 -10.98 -3.17 4.50
CA ARG A 342 -12.40 -2.88 4.77
C ARG A 342 -13.21 -2.83 3.49
N ALA A 343 -12.73 -2.17 2.45
CA ALA A 343 -13.39 -2.14 1.14
C ALA A 343 -13.52 -3.56 0.57
N LYS A 344 -12.47 -4.38 0.65
CA LYS A 344 -12.51 -5.77 0.20
C LYS A 344 -13.50 -6.63 1.00
N VAL A 345 -13.58 -6.44 2.31
CA VAL A 345 -14.58 -7.11 3.16
C VAL A 345 -15.99 -6.69 2.76
N THR A 346 -16.25 -5.41 2.52
CA THR A 346 -17.57 -4.95 2.07
C THR A 346 -17.94 -5.50 0.70
N GLU A 347 -16.97 -5.63 -0.20
CA GLU A 347 -17.16 -6.23 -1.52
C GLU A 347 -17.49 -7.72 -1.40
N LEU A 348 -16.74 -8.49 -0.61
CA LEU A 348 -17.02 -9.90 -0.35
C LEU A 348 -18.39 -10.10 0.32
N GLN A 349 -18.78 -9.22 1.26
CA GLN A 349 -20.11 -9.25 1.86
C GLN A 349 -21.22 -8.99 0.84
N ASN A 350 -20.99 -8.08 -0.12
CA ASN A 350 -21.95 -7.83 -1.20
C ASN A 350 -22.05 -9.03 -2.16
N GLN A 351 -20.92 -9.65 -2.51
CA GLN A 351 -20.88 -10.87 -3.33
C GLN A 351 -21.61 -12.03 -2.64
N LEU A 352 -21.42 -12.21 -1.33
CA LEU A 352 -22.13 -13.22 -0.56
C LEU A 352 -23.64 -12.97 -0.58
N LYS A 353 -24.10 -11.73 -0.34
CA LYS A 353 -25.52 -11.36 -0.42
C LYS A 353 -26.11 -11.60 -1.80
N GLN A 354 -25.37 -11.30 -2.87
CA GLN A 354 -25.81 -11.58 -4.25
C GLN A 354 -25.92 -13.09 -4.51
N SER A 355 -24.95 -13.87 -4.01
CA SER A 355 -24.98 -15.34 -4.11
C SER A 355 -26.16 -15.94 -3.35
N ASP A 356 -26.41 -15.47 -2.12
CA ASP A 356 -27.55 -15.90 -1.30
C ASP A 356 -28.87 -15.53 -1.96
N PHE A 357 -28.98 -14.33 -2.53
CA PHE A 357 -30.15 -13.91 -3.30
C PHE A 357 -30.39 -14.79 -4.53
N ALA A 358 -29.34 -15.07 -5.31
CA ALA A 358 -29.43 -15.95 -6.47
C ALA A 358 -29.83 -17.38 -6.06
N ARG A 359 -29.31 -17.88 -4.93
CA ARG A 359 -29.67 -19.19 -4.38
C ARG A 359 -31.13 -19.25 -3.93
N ALA A 360 -31.62 -18.20 -3.26
CA ALA A 360 -33.02 -18.10 -2.87
C ALA A 360 -33.95 -18.07 -4.10
N SER A 361 -33.63 -17.24 -5.10
CA SER A 361 -34.41 -17.18 -6.35
C SER A 361 -34.41 -18.52 -7.11
N SER A 362 -33.28 -19.23 -7.13
CA SER A 362 -33.18 -20.56 -7.72
C SER A 362 -34.03 -21.58 -6.96
N SER A 363 -34.05 -21.50 -5.62
CA SER A 363 -34.91 -22.34 -4.78
C SER A 363 -36.40 -22.07 -5.03
N ASP A 364 -36.80 -20.81 -5.20
CA ASP A 364 -38.18 -20.44 -5.49
C ASP A 364 -38.62 -20.96 -6.86
N LEU A 365 -37.76 -20.80 -7.88
CA LEU A 365 -38.00 -21.34 -9.22
C LEU A 365 -38.09 -22.88 -9.19
N GLN A 366 -37.23 -23.54 -8.40
CA GLN A 366 -37.27 -24.99 -8.24
C GLN A 366 -38.59 -25.44 -7.59
N ARG A 367 -39.09 -24.71 -6.59
CA ARG A 367 -40.40 -24.98 -5.98
C ARG A 367 -41.53 -24.83 -7.00
N GLU A 368 -41.50 -23.80 -7.82
CA GLU A 368 -42.48 -23.58 -8.89
C GLU A 368 -42.43 -24.71 -9.94
N ILE A 369 -41.24 -25.14 -10.35
CA ILE A 369 -41.05 -26.31 -11.23
C ILE A 369 -41.66 -27.57 -10.61
N ASP A 370 -41.45 -27.80 -9.31
CA ASP A 370 -41.99 -28.98 -8.63
C ASP A 370 -43.52 -28.92 -8.48
N GLU A 371 -44.11 -27.73 -8.37
CA GLU A 371 -45.57 -27.54 -8.42
C GLU A 371 -46.12 -27.84 -9.81
N TYR A 372 -45.50 -27.33 -10.88
CA TYR A 372 -45.90 -27.68 -12.25
C TYR A 372 -45.75 -29.18 -12.53
N ARG A 373 -44.68 -29.82 -12.06
CA ARG A 373 -44.47 -31.27 -12.16
C ARG A 373 -45.55 -32.07 -11.44
N ARG A 374 -46.12 -31.56 -10.35
CA ARG A 374 -47.25 -32.20 -9.64
C ARG A 374 -48.59 -31.99 -10.33
N LEU A 375 -48.78 -30.83 -10.96
CA LEU A 375 -50.03 -30.51 -11.65
C LEU A 375 -50.13 -31.23 -13.01
N LEU A 376 -49.01 -31.44 -13.69
CA LEU A 376 -48.98 -32.03 -15.03
C LEU A 376 -49.68 -33.42 -15.11
N PRO A 377 -49.43 -34.40 -14.21
CA PRO A 377 -50.15 -35.67 -14.23
C PRO A 377 -51.66 -35.54 -14.00
N SER A 378 -52.08 -34.58 -13.18
CA SER A 378 -53.51 -34.32 -12.94
C SER A 378 -54.19 -33.81 -14.21
N ILE A 379 -53.56 -32.86 -14.91
CA ILE A 379 -54.05 -32.35 -16.20
C ILE A 379 -54.05 -33.46 -17.26
N GLU A 380 -53.00 -34.29 -17.30
CA GLU A 380 -52.93 -35.44 -18.20
C GLU A 380 -54.06 -36.45 -17.92
N GLN A 381 -54.35 -36.72 -16.65
CA GLN A 381 -55.47 -37.56 -16.25
C GLN A 381 -56.82 -36.95 -16.63
N GLU A 382 -57.06 -35.67 -16.34
CA GLU A 382 -58.28 -34.96 -16.75
C GLU A 382 -58.46 -34.97 -18.27
N ARG A 383 -57.37 -34.78 -19.04
CA ARG A 383 -57.41 -34.92 -20.50
C ARG A 383 -57.77 -36.32 -20.94
N TYR A 384 -57.23 -37.34 -20.28
CA TYR A 384 -57.57 -38.73 -20.57
C TYR A 384 -59.05 -39.02 -20.28
N GLU A 385 -59.57 -38.56 -19.13
CA GLU A 385 -60.98 -38.70 -18.74
C GLU A 385 -61.91 -37.96 -19.70
N LEU A 386 -61.60 -36.71 -20.07
CA LEU A 386 -62.35 -35.95 -21.06
C LEU A 386 -62.34 -36.63 -22.43
N ASN A 387 -61.22 -37.20 -22.85
CA ASN A 387 -61.10 -37.91 -24.12
C ASN A 387 -61.92 -39.21 -24.11
N GLU A 388 -61.93 -39.93 -22.98
CA GLU A 388 -62.76 -41.13 -22.80
C GLU A 388 -64.25 -40.79 -22.80
N MET A 389 -64.65 -39.70 -22.12
CA MET A 389 -66.03 -39.21 -22.17
C MET A 389 -66.43 -38.77 -23.57
N LYS A 390 -65.53 -38.08 -24.29
CA LYS A 390 -65.73 -37.70 -25.69
C LYS A 390 -66.00 -38.94 -26.56
N LYS A 391 -65.17 -39.98 -26.46
CA LYS A 391 -65.37 -41.24 -27.21
C LYS A 391 -66.71 -41.92 -26.90
N ARG A 392 -67.16 -41.88 -25.65
CA ARG A 392 -68.48 -42.41 -25.26
C ARG A 392 -69.62 -41.62 -25.90
N LEU A 393 -69.55 -40.29 -25.85
CA LEU A 393 -70.54 -39.43 -26.51
C LEU A 393 -70.53 -39.61 -28.03
N GLU A 394 -69.37 -39.78 -28.66
CA GLU A 394 -69.25 -40.09 -30.09
C GLU A 394 -69.93 -41.42 -30.42
N PHE A 395 -69.72 -42.46 -29.60
CA PHE A 395 -70.40 -43.75 -29.77
C PHE A 395 -71.93 -43.64 -29.61
N ASP A 396 -72.40 -42.93 -28.57
CA ASP A 396 -73.83 -42.71 -28.35
C ASP A 396 -74.46 -41.88 -29.48
N TYR A 397 -73.73 -40.89 -29.99
CA TYR A 397 -74.13 -40.09 -31.14
C TYR A 397 -74.28 -40.97 -32.38
N HIS A 398 -73.27 -41.76 -32.74
CA HIS A 398 -73.34 -42.67 -33.89
C HIS A 398 -74.45 -43.73 -33.73
N THR A 399 -74.67 -44.24 -32.52
CA THR A 399 -75.77 -45.17 -32.25
C THR A 399 -77.14 -44.50 -32.44
N LEU A 400 -77.29 -43.25 -32.00
CA LEU A 400 -78.52 -42.48 -32.19
C LEU A 400 -78.73 -42.09 -33.65
N GLU A 401 -77.66 -41.72 -34.35
CA GLU A 401 -77.64 -41.40 -35.77
C GLU A 401 -78.06 -42.61 -36.61
N ALA A 402 -77.54 -43.80 -36.30
CA ALA A 402 -77.96 -45.06 -36.93
C ALA A 402 -79.45 -45.33 -36.70
N ARG A 403 -79.96 -45.18 -35.46
CA ARG A 403 -81.40 -45.35 -35.16
C ARG A 403 -82.28 -44.31 -35.86
N TYR A 404 -81.80 -43.08 -35.98
CA TYR A 404 -82.47 -42.02 -36.71
C TYR A 404 -82.54 -42.37 -38.20
N HIS A 405 -81.43 -42.85 -38.77
CA HIS A 405 -81.38 -43.33 -40.15
C HIS A 405 -82.33 -44.50 -40.39
N ASP A 406 -82.33 -45.52 -39.52
CA ASP A 406 -83.28 -46.65 -39.58
C ASP A 406 -84.73 -46.18 -39.54
N SER A 407 -85.05 -45.21 -38.67
CA SER A 407 -86.41 -44.66 -38.55
C SER A 407 -86.78 -43.82 -39.78
N ALA A 408 -85.83 -43.05 -40.33
CA ALA A 408 -86.02 -42.27 -41.55
C ALA A 408 -86.22 -43.18 -42.76
N GLU A 409 -85.47 -44.28 -42.88
CA GLU A 409 -85.67 -45.32 -43.89
C GLU A 409 -87.05 -45.98 -43.73
N GLN A 410 -87.45 -46.34 -42.51
CA GLN A 410 -88.78 -46.89 -42.26
C GLN A 410 -89.88 -45.92 -42.67
N LEU A 411 -89.77 -44.63 -42.32
CA LEU A 411 -90.71 -43.60 -42.75
C LEU A 411 -90.70 -43.43 -44.27
N SER A 412 -89.54 -43.48 -44.92
CA SER A 412 -89.42 -43.46 -46.39
C SER A 412 -90.15 -44.65 -47.02
N ARG A 413 -89.94 -45.87 -46.52
CA ARG A 413 -90.65 -47.08 -46.97
C ARG A 413 -92.16 -46.99 -46.75
N GLN A 414 -92.60 -46.45 -45.61
CA GLN A 414 -94.02 -46.23 -45.35
C GLN A 414 -94.60 -45.16 -46.28
N ASN A 415 -93.88 -44.06 -46.54
CA ASN A 415 -94.29 -43.04 -47.49
C ASN A 415 -94.39 -43.61 -48.91
N GLN A 416 -93.41 -44.40 -49.36
CA GLN A 416 -93.46 -45.12 -50.63
C GLN A 416 -94.67 -46.07 -50.69
N ALA A 417 -94.94 -46.84 -49.63
CA ALA A 417 -96.11 -47.71 -49.56
C ALA A 417 -97.44 -46.92 -49.58
N VAL A 418 -97.49 -45.76 -48.93
CA VAL A 418 -98.64 -44.85 -48.98
C VAL A 418 -98.81 -44.26 -50.38
N GLU A 419 -97.73 -43.86 -51.05
CA GLU A 419 -97.75 -43.39 -52.44
C GLU A 419 -98.22 -44.49 -53.40
N GLU A 420 -97.75 -45.73 -53.24
CA GLU A 420 -98.23 -46.89 -54.00
C GLU A 420 -99.73 -47.14 -53.76
N LEU A 421 -100.18 -47.10 -52.50
CA LEU A 421 -101.60 -47.26 -52.16
C LEU A 421 -102.45 -46.11 -52.71
N GLN A 422 -101.95 -44.87 -52.67
CA GLN A 422 -102.61 -43.71 -53.26
C GLN A 422 -102.63 -43.79 -54.78
N SER A 423 -101.57 -44.28 -55.43
CA SER A 423 -101.54 -44.57 -56.85
C SER A 423 -102.57 -45.63 -57.18
N ARG A 424 -102.62 -46.73 -56.42
CA ARG A 424 -103.61 -47.79 -56.60
C ARG A 424 -105.04 -47.30 -56.36
N LEU A 425 -105.24 -46.39 -55.40
CA LEU A 425 -106.54 -45.75 -55.17
C LEU A 425 -106.94 -44.88 -56.35
N ARG A 426 -106.01 -44.08 -56.90
CA ARG A 426 -106.21 -43.35 -58.15
C ARG A 426 -106.53 -44.28 -59.32
N ASP A 427 -105.81 -45.40 -59.46
CA ASP A 427 -106.07 -46.40 -60.50
C ASP A 427 -107.46 -47.05 -60.36
N TYR A 428 -107.96 -47.21 -59.12
CA TYR A 428 -109.33 -47.66 -58.85
C TYR A 428 -110.39 -46.57 -59.10
N GLU A 429 -110.11 -45.30 -58.76
CA GLU A 429 -110.97 -44.15 -59.08
C GLU A 429 -111.07 -43.92 -60.61
N ASP A 430 -110.01 -44.27 -61.35
CA ASP A 430 -109.94 -44.20 -62.82
C ASP A 430 -110.47 -45.47 -63.54
N GLY A 431 -110.96 -46.48 -62.81
CA GLY A 431 -111.67 -47.63 -63.37
C GLY A 431 -110.81 -48.70 -64.07
N VAL A 432 -109.57 -48.93 -63.61
CA VAL A 432 -108.64 -49.91 -64.21
C VAL A 432 -108.44 -51.14 -63.29
N THR A 433 -108.59 -52.35 -63.84
CA THR A 433 -108.41 -53.64 -63.14
C THR A 433 -106.93 -53.98 -62.90
N PRO A 434 -106.53 -54.62 -61.77
CA PRO A 434 -105.12 -54.74 -61.37
C PRO A 434 -104.36 -55.88 -62.09
N ALA A 435 -103.12 -55.61 -62.50
CA ALA A 435 -102.16 -56.58 -63.05
C ALA A 435 -101.15 -57.06 -61.97
N PRO A 436 -100.49 -58.22 -62.14
CA PRO A 436 -99.72 -58.90 -61.09
C PRO A 436 -98.34 -58.27 -60.82
N ARG A 437 -97.87 -58.40 -59.57
CA ARG A 437 -96.55 -58.04 -59.03
C ARG A 437 -95.38 -58.54 -59.90
N GLU A 438 -94.41 -57.66 -60.15
CA GLU A 438 -93.01 -58.03 -60.43
C GLU A 438 -92.10 -57.35 -59.40
N GLU A 439 -91.37 -58.17 -58.65
CA GLU A 439 -90.25 -57.77 -57.79
C GLU A 439 -89.12 -57.22 -58.67
N LYS A 440 -88.66 -56.00 -58.40
CA LYS A 440 -87.35 -55.53 -58.87
C LYS A 440 -86.46 -55.18 -57.69
N LEU A 441 -85.44 -56.02 -57.58
CA LEU A 441 -84.27 -55.99 -56.73
C LEU A 441 -83.65 -54.59 -56.63
N SER A 442 -83.38 -54.19 -55.39
CA SER A 442 -82.58 -53.06 -54.96
C SER A 442 -81.14 -53.15 -55.52
N GLU A 443 -80.66 -52.05 -56.09
CA GLU A 443 -79.26 -51.87 -56.49
C GLU A 443 -78.33 -51.75 -55.25
N PRO A 444 -77.04 -52.14 -55.35
CA PRO A 444 -76.15 -52.24 -54.19
C PRO A 444 -75.73 -50.86 -53.65
N VAL A 445 -75.95 -50.67 -52.34
CA VAL A 445 -75.59 -49.49 -51.54
C VAL A 445 -74.06 -49.38 -51.29
N ASP A 446 -73.27 -50.33 -51.77
CA ASP A 446 -71.82 -50.43 -51.51
C ASP A 446 -70.99 -49.27 -52.11
N LYS A 447 -71.49 -48.55 -53.13
CA LYS A 447 -70.72 -47.46 -53.78
C LYS A 447 -70.71 -46.14 -53.03
N ASP A 448 -71.67 -45.92 -52.14
CA ASP A 448 -71.76 -44.68 -51.36
C ASP A 448 -70.95 -44.80 -50.05
N PHE A 449 -70.91 -45.99 -49.45
CA PHE A 449 -70.03 -46.28 -48.30
C PHE A 449 -68.54 -46.20 -48.65
N GLU A 450 -68.11 -46.72 -49.82
CA GLU A 450 -66.72 -46.62 -50.26
C GLU A 450 -66.27 -45.18 -50.54
N LYS A 451 -67.20 -44.28 -50.92
CA LYS A 451 -66.91 -42.86 -51.13
C LYS A 451 -66.81 -42.09 -49.82
N GLU A 452 -67.70 -42.34 -48.87
CA GLU A 452 -67.64 -41.69 -47.55
C GLU A 452 -66.41 -42.14 -46.75
N GLU A 453 -66.02 -43.42 -46.83
CA GLU A 453 -64.81 -43.93 -46.17
C GLU A 453 -63.52 -43.32 -46.78
N ALA A 454 -63.51 -43.06 -48.09
CA ALA A 454 -62.41 -42.38 -48.77
C ALA A 454 -62.31 -40.88 -48.40
N GLU A 455 -63.44 -40.18 -48.26
CA GLU A 455 -63.48 -38.77 -47.85
C GLU A 455 -63.07 -38.58 -46.38
N LEU A 456 -63.42 -39.54 -45.51
CA LEU A 456 -63.04 -39.53 -44.09
C LEU A 456 -61.54 -39.79 -43.92
N ALA A 457 -60.97 -40.75 -44.66
CA ALA A 457 -59.53 -41.01 -44.69
C ALA A 457 -58.71 -39.81 -45.23
N GLU A 458 -59.22 -39.08 -46.22
CA GLU A 458 -58.58 -37.86 -46.72
C GLU A 458 -58.62 -36.72 -45.67
N SER A 459 -59.69 -36.64 -44.88
CA SER A 459 -59.82 -35.65 -43.80
C SER A 459 -58.89 -35.92 -42.61
N GLU A 460 -58.70 -37.18 -42.23
CA GLU A 460 -57.73 -37.59 -41.19
C GLU A 460 -56.28 -37.33 -41.63
N SER A 461 -55.98 -37.58 -42.91
CA SER A 461 -54.67 -37.30 -43.52
C SER A 461 -54.33 -35.80 -43.49
N ARG A 462 -55.33 -34.94 -43.75
CA ARG A 462 -55.17 -33.47 -43.70
C ARG A 462 -54.97 -32.96 -42.27
N LEU A 463 -55.62 -33.56 -41.27
CA LEU A 463 -55.47 -33.16 -39.87
C LEU A 463 -54.12 -33.60 -39.29
N ALA A 464 -53.61 -34.77 -39.69
CA ALA A 464 -52.27 -35.24 -39.34
C ALA A 464 -51.15 -34.36 -39.95
N ALA A 465 -51.34 -33.84 -41.17
CA ALA A 465 -50.40 -32.94 -41.83
C ALA A 465 -50.31 -31.55 -41.17
N VAL A 466 -51.41 -31.06 -40.59
CA VAL A 466 -51.45 -29.78 -39.86
C VAL A 466 -50.77 -29.88 -38.50
N LEU A 467 -50.86 -31.04 -37.83
CA LEU A 467 -50.20 -31.28 -36.54
C LEU A 467 -48.68 -31.48 -36.65
N LEU A 468 -48.16 -31.91 -37.82
CA LEU A 468 -46.73 -32.14 -38.02
C LEU A 468 -45.94 -30.89 -38.45
N ASN A 469 -46.61 -29.81 -38.86
CA ASN A 469 -45.97 -28.61 -39.44
C ASN A 469 -46.14 -27.32 -38.59
N GLY A 470 -46.47 -27.46 -37.30
CA GLY A 470 -46.61 -26.33 -36.38
C GLY A 470 -45.45 -26.18 -35.41
N ASP A 471 -44.28 -25.71 -35.87
CA ASP A 471 -43.36 -24.92 -35.04
C ASP A 471 -42.23 -24.30 -35.87
N ALA A 472 -42.29 -22.97 -36.06
CA ALA A 472 -41.14 -22.06 -36.21
C ALA A 472 -41.64 -20.63 -36.52
N VAL A 473 -41.83 -19.81 -35.49
CA VAL A 473 -41.85 -18.35 -35.65
C VAL A 473 -40.55 -17.77 -35.09
N PRO A 474 -39.67 -17.23 -35.95
CA PRO A 474 -38.56 -16.40 -35.53
C PRO A 474 -39.01 -14.94 -35.35
N ILE A 475 -38.68 -14.38 -34.19
CA ILE A 475 -38.82 -12.96 -33.90
C ILE A 475 -37.76 -12.21 -34.70
N THR A 476 -38.19 -11.41 -35.68
CA THR A 476 -37.34 -10.47 -36.41
C THR A 476 -37.55 -9.07 -35.87
N THR A 477 -36.46 -8.50 -35.36
CA THR A 477 -36.28 -7.08 -35.05
C THR A 477 -36.33 -6.28 -36.35
N LYS A 478 -37.21 -5.29 -36.44
CA LYS A 478 -37.18 -4.27 -37.49
C LYS A 478 -36.73 -2.94 -36.89
N ASP A 479 -35.59 -2.48 -37.41
CA ASP A 479 -35.10 -1.12 -37.32
C ASP A 479 -36.15 -0.11 -37.79
N SER A 480 -36.20 1.04 -37.11
CA SER A 480 -36.84 2.26 -37.58
C SER A 480 -35.76 3.32 -37.68
N ASP A 481 -35.50 3.75 -38.91
CA ASP A 481 -34.61 4.85 -39.24
C ASP A 481 -35.40 5.84 -40.10
N LEU A 482 -35.58 7.08 -39.60
CA LEU A 482 -35.93 8.28 -40.39
C LEU A 482 -35.92 9.54 -39.51
N GLY A 483 -34.88 10.36 -39.67
CA GLY A 483 -35.00 11.75 -40.11
C GLY A 483 -35.49 12.84 -39.12
N SER A 484 -34.51 13.52 -38.50
CA SER A 484 -34.20 14.96 -38.65
C SER A 484 -35.28 16.06 -38.63
N LEU A 485 -35.01 17.07 -37.76
CA LEU A 485 -35.38 18.51 -37.76
C LEU A 485 -36.78 18.95 -37.29
N HIS A 486 -36.85 19.65 -36.16
CA HIS A 486 -36.99 21.13 -36.12
C HIS A 486 -36.84 21.71 -34.69
N ASP A 487 -36.12 22.83 -34.60
CA ASP A 487 -36.08 23.77 -33.46
C ASP A 487 -37.46 24.24 -33.01
N VAL A 488 -37.68 24.33 -31.69
CA VAL A 488 -38.42 25.44 -31.04
C VAL A 488 -37.83 25.68 -29.64
N GLU A 489 -37.37 26.91 -29.42
CA GLU A 489 -37.01 27.52 -28.14
C GLU A 489 -38.15 27.53 -27.11
N SER A 490 -37.74 27.60 -25.83
CA SER A 490 -38.47 28.13 -24.65
C SER A 490 -39.19 27.09 -23.76
N PRO A 491 -39.50 27.44 -22.49
CA PRO A 491 -38.59 27.78 -21.40
C PRO A 491 -38.93 26.96 -20.14
N ILE A 492 -38.14 27.14 -19.07
CA ILE A 492 -38.34 26.56 -17.73
C ILE A 492 -39.80 26.72 -17.25
N ALA A 493 -40.45 25.61 -16.87
CA ALA A 493 -41.58 25.61 -15.95
C ALA A 493 -41.71 24.26 -15.23
N GLY A 494 -41.74 24.28 -13.90
CA GLY A 494 -42.35 23.21 -13.11
C GLY A 494 -41.42 22.25 -12.37
N LEU A 495 -40.36 22.73 -11.71
CA LEU A 495 -39.94 22.07 -10.47
C LEU A 495 -40.87 22.55 -9.36
N ASN A 496 -42.01 21.87 -9.25
CA ASN A 496 -42.82 21.96 -8.04
C ASN A 496 -42.00 21.33 -6.89
N ASP A 497 -41.65 22.14 -5.89
CA ASP A 497 -41.10 21.74 -4.59
C ASP A 497 -42.13 20.96 -3.73
N ALA A 498 -42.98 20.14 -4.35
CA ALA A 498 -44.02 19.38 -3.67
C ALA A 498 -43.71 17.88 -3.54
N ASP A 499 -42.63 17.38 -4.18
CA ASP A 499 -42.24 15.96 -4.13
C ASP A 499 -40.81 15.75 -3.60
N THR A 500 -40.30 16.67 -2.77
CA THR A 500 -39.09 16.45 -1.99
C THR A 500 -39.48 15.85 -0.64
N ILE A 501 -39.11 14.57 -0.45
CA ILE A 501 -39.21 13.93 0.87
C ILE A 501 -38.28 14.71 1.79
N SER A 502 -38.84 15.38 2.78
CA SER A 502 -38.09 16.21 3.73
C SER A 502 -37.09 15.33 4.51
N GLU A 503 -35.98 15.92 4.97
CA GLU A 503 -34.98 15.20 5.77
C GLU A 503 -35.61 14.55 7.02
N ASP A 504 -36.70 15.14 7.52
CA ASP A 504 -37.49 14.63 8.63
C ASP A 504 -38.35 13.43 8.23
N GLU A 505 -38.90 13.38 7.01
CA GLU A 505 -39.56 12.18 6.49
C GLU A 505 -38.55 11.06 6.23
N LEU A 506 -37.35 11.37 5.74
CA LEU A 506 -36.27 10.40 5.60
C LEU A 506 -35.83 9.84 6.97
N LYS A 507 -35.71 10.72 7.99
CA LYS A 507 -35.42 10.32 9.37
C LYS A 507 -36.57 9.53 10.00
N ALA A 508 -37.83 9.89 9.74
CA ALA A 508 -39.00 9.16 10.21
C ALA A 508 -39.07 7.76 9.59
N ILE A 509 -38.75 7.63 8.30
CA ILE A 509 -38.66 6.35 7.59
C ILE A 509 -37.51 5.51 8.16
N MET A 510 -36.33 6.09 8.39
CA MET A 510 -35.21 5.37 9.02
C MET A 510 -35.47 5.03 10.50
N SER A 511 -36.23 5.85 11.22
CA SER A 511 -36.65 5.58 12.60
C SER A 511 -37.70 4.47 12.67
N ALA A 512 -38.65 4.44 11.73
CA ALA A 512 -39.60 3.34 11.58
C ALA A 512 -38.88 2.02 11.22
N LEU A 513 -37.83 2.08 10.40
CA LEU A 513 -36.99 0.93 10.07
C LEU A 513 -36.21 0.41 11.29
N ARG A 514 -35.75 1.30 12.18
CA ARG A 514 -35.11 0.90 13.45
C ARG A 514 -36.10 0.32 14.46
N ALA A 515 -37.33 0.85 14.51
CA ALA A 515 -38.40 0.27 15.32
C ALA A 515 -38.82 -1.13 14.82
N GLN A 516 -38.65 -1.39 13.51
CA GLN A 516 -38.93 -2.66 12.85
C GLN A 516 -37.99 -3.81 13.24
N ALA A 517 -36.84 -3.54 13.89
CA ALA A 517 -35.98 -4.60 14.39
C ALA A 517 -36.63 -5.44 15.53
N HIS A 518 -37.79 -5.01 16.04
CA HIS A 518 -38.43 -5.61 17.21
C HIS A 518 -39.91 -6.02 17.06
N ALA A 519 -40.56 -5.94 15.88
CA ALA A 519 -41.99 -6.22 15.73
C ALA A 519 -42.32 -7.46 14.87
N GLY A 520 -43.16 -8.35 15.39
CA GLY A 520 -43.30 -9.75 14.95
C GLY A 520 -44.58 -10.13 14.20
N THR A 521 -45.45 -9.20 13.78
CA THR A 521 -46.74 -9.55 13.16
C THR A 521 -46.76 -9.40 11.62
N ALA A 522 -47.56 -10.23 10.94
CA ALA A 522 -47.52 -10.37 9.47
C ALA A 522 -48.01 -9.13 8.69
N THR A 523 -48.96 -8.37 9.24
CA THR A 523 -49.46 -7.12 8.63
C THR A 523 -48.43 -5.99 8.67
N GLU A 524 -47.59 -5.96 9.70
CA GLU A 524 -46.48 -5.00 9.84
C GLU A 524 -45.33 -5.31 8.88
N ARG A 525 -45.11 -6.61 8.57
CA ARG A 525 -44.16 -7.03 7.53
C ARG A 525 -44.59 -6.57 6.14
N GLU A 526 -45.88 -6.65 5.82
CA GLU A 526 -46.40 -6.21 4.52
C GLU A 526 -46.35 -4.68 4.34
N ALA A 527 -46.67 -3.94 5.40
CA ALA A 527 -46.52 -2.48 5.41
C ALA A 527 -45.05 -2.05 5.24
N SER A 528 -44.11 -2.78 5.86
CA SER A 528 -42.67 -2.56 5.67
C SER A 528 -42.22 -2.85 4.25
N LEU A 529 -42.68 -3.95 3.64
CA LEU A 529 -42.31 -4.31 2.28
C LEU A 529 -42.79 -3.25 1.28
N ARG A 530 -43.96 -2.65 1.52
CA ARG A 530 -44.45 -1.49 0.74
C ARG A 530 -43.61 -0.23 0.96
N ALA A 531 -43.17 0.04 2.20
CA ALA A 531 -42.26 1.16 2.50
C ALA A 531 -40.88 0.98 1.86
N GLN A 532 -40.35 -0.25 1.88
CA GLN A 532 -39.10 -0.61 1.23
C GLN A 532 -39.19 -0.46 -0.30
N LYS A 533 -40.29 -0.90 -0.92
CA LYS A 533 -40.54 -0.69 -2.36
C LYS A 533 -40.60 0.80 -2.73
N LYS A 534 -41.26 1.63 -1.91
CA LYS A 534 -41.28 3.08 -2.11
C LYS A 534 -39.87 3.70 -2.01
N MET A 535 -39.03 3.22 -1.08
CA MET A 535 -37.65 3.68 -0.95
C MET A 535 -36.80 3.30 -2.17
N ILE A 536 -36.95 2.08 -2.70
CA ILE A 536 -36.24 1.64 -3.91
C ILE A 536 -36.60 2.55 -5.09
N ILE A 537 -37.90 2.81 -5.32
CA ILE A 537 -38.36 3.70 -6.39
C ILE A 537 -37.81 5.13 -6.20
N ALA A 538 -37.72 5.62 -4.96
CA ALA A 538 -37.15 6.93 -4.67
C ALA A 538 -35.64 6.99 -4.95
N ILE A 539 -34.90 5.94 -4.59
CA ILE A 539 -33.46 5.83 -4.87
C ILE A 539 -33.21 5.75 -6.38
N GLU A 540 -34.00 4.96 -7.11
CA GLU A 540 -33.90 4.85 -8.57
C GLU A 540 -34.17 6.20 -9.25
N ARG A 541 -35.20 6.93 -8.81
CA ARG A 541 -35.48 8.29 -9.29
C ARG A 541 -34.37 9.29 -8.98
N GLN A 542 -33.71 9.16 -7.83
CA GLN A 542 -32.56 10.02 -7.51
C GLN A 542 -31.35 9.64 -8.36
N ARG A 543 -31.16 8.35 -8.62
CA ARG A 543 -30.07 7.84 -9.46
C ARG A 543 -30.20 8.31 -10.91
N THR A 544 -31.40 8.32 -11.48
CA THR A 544 -31.64 8.87 -12.82
C THR A 544 -31.42 10.38 -12.87
N LYS A 545 -31.83 11.13 -11.84
CA LYS A 545 -31.51 12.57 -11.73
C LYS A 545 -30.00 12.82 -11.67
N ASN A 546 -29.27 12.04 -10.87
CA ASN A 546 -27.81 12.15 -10.78
C ASN A 546 -27.13 11.78 -12.11
N GLN A 547 -27.67 10.82 -12.86
CA GLN A 547 -27.17 10.45 -14.19
C GLN A 547 -27.35 11.61 -15.19
N LEU A 548 -28.50 12.26 -15.21
CA LEU A 548 -28.73 13.45 -16.05
C LEU A 548 -27.78 14.61 -15.68
N LEU A 549 -27.51 14.78 -14.38
CA LEU A 549 -26.58 15.80 -13.90
C LEU A 549 -25.14 15.49 -14.33
N LEU A 550 -24.75 14.21 -14.28
CA LEU A 550 -23.44 13.75 -14.76
C LEU A 550 -23.29 13.96 -16.28
N GLU A 551 -24.32 13.65 -17.06
CA GLU A 551 -24.33 13.93 -18.50
C GLU A 551 -24.21 15.42 -18.81
N HIS A 552 -24.84 16.29 -18.01
CA HIS A 552 -24.70 17.74 -18.14
C HIS A 552 -23.27 18.20 -17.87
N VAL A 553 -22.65 17.70 -16.78
CA VAL A 553 -21.24 18.00 -16.45
C VAL A 553 -20.29 17.48 -17.54
N GLN A 554 -20.52 16.28 -18.07
CA GLN A 554 -19.71 15.74 -19.16
C GLN A 554 -19.81 16.59 -20.44
N LYS A 555 -21.00 17.10 -20.76
CA LYS A 555 -21.18 18.04 -21.89
C LYS A 555 -20.45 19.36 -21.64
N GLN A 556 -20.48 19.88 -20.41
CA GLN A 556 -19.71 21.07 -20.04
C GLN A 556 -18.20 20.83 -20.18
N ASP A 557 -17.69 19.69 -19.72
CA ASP A 557 -16.27 19.32 -19.87
C ASP A 557 -15.86 19.18 -21.35
N GLN A 558 -16.72 18.60 -22.19
CA GLN A 558 -16.48 18.54 -23.64
C GLN A 558 -16.44 19.94 -24.28
N MET A 559 -17.33 20.84 -23.85
CA MET A 559 -17.33 22.23 -24.31
C MET A 559 -16.05 22.96 -23.86
N ILE A 560 -15.62 22.78 -22.61
CA ILE A 560 -14.36 23.34 -22.10
C ILE A 560 -13.17 22.83 -22.91
N LYS A 561 -13.09 21.52 -23.18
CA LYS A 561 -12.05 20.95 -24.04
C LYS A 561 -12.07 21.51 -25.46
N SER A 562 -13.26 21.72 -26.03
CA SER A 562 -13.38 22.33 -27.37
C SER A 562 -12.90 23.79 -27.39
N MET A 563 -13.12 24.54 -26.30
CA MET A 563 -12.60 25.91 -26.16
C MET A 563 -11.09 25.91 -25.96
N GLN A 564 -10.56 25.00 -25.14
CA GLN A 564 -9.11 24.85 -24.95
C GLN A 564 -8.39 24.51 -26.26
N ASN A 565 -8.94 23.60 -27.07
CA ASN A 565 -8.37 23.27 -28.38
C ASN A 565 -8.40 24.47 -29.33
N LYS A 566 -9.50 25.24 -29.36
CA LYS A 566 -9.58 26.48 -30.16
C LYS A 566 -8.56 27.52 -29.74
N ILE A 567 -8.36 27.72 -28.44
CA ILE A 567 -7.31 28.61 -27.92
C ILE A 567 -5.93 28.12 -28.35
N GLN A 568 -5.69 26.81 -28.30
CA GLN A 568 -4.42 26.21 -28.70
C GLN A 568 -4.17 26.29 -30.23
N ASP A 569 -5.22 26.28 -31.04
CA ASP A 569 -5.14 26.49 -32.49
C ASP A 569 -4.93 27.98 -32.84
N ASP A 570 -5.57 28.90 -32.11
CA ASP A 570 -5.39 30.35 -32.24
C ASP A 570 -3.98 30.80 -31.80
N GLU A 571 -3.38 30.14 -30.79
CA GLU A 571 -1.98 30.35 -30.37
C GLU A 571 -0.95 29.84 -31.40
N LYS A 572 -1.31 28.88 -32.27
CA LYS A 572 -0.43 28.37 -33.34
C LYS A 572 -0.48 29.23 -34.61
N ALA A 573 -1.54 30.00 -34.81
CA ALA A 573 -1.72 30.84 -35.99
C ALA A 573 -0.67 31.97 -36.20
N PRO A 574 -0.01 32.56 -35.17
CA PRO A 574 1.00 33.61 -35.40
C PRO A 574 2.38 33.05 -35.79
N GLN A 575 2.64 31.76 -35.59
CA GLN A 575 3.98 31.18 -35.79
C GLN A 575 4.25 30.71 -37.23
N GLN A 576 3.26 30.73 -38.12
CA GLN A 576 3.41 30.32 -39.53
C GLN A 576 3.46 31.48 -40.54
N ARG A 577 3.55 32.75 -40.10
CA ARG A 577 3.73 33.92 -40.99
C ARG A 577 5.02 34.73 -40.75
N LEU A 578 6.13 34.07 -40.42
CA LEU A 578 7.42 34.75 -40.20
C LEU A 578 8.64 34.07 -40.85
N GLU A 579 8.47 33.17 -41.82
CA GLU A 579 9.57 32.72 -42.70
C GLU A 579 9.19 32.89 -44.17
N ASP A 580 9.34 34.11 -44.69
CA ASP A 580 9.76 34.39 -46.08
C ASP A 580 9.70 35.91 -46.33
N VAL A 581 10.83 36.62 -46.22
CA VAL A 581 11.21 37.84 -47.01
C VAL A 581 12.71 38.19 -46.71
N PRO A 582 13.55 38.56 -47.70
CA PRO A 582 15.01 38.74 -47.56
C PRO A 582 15.44 40.15 -47.06
N PRO A 583 16.72 40.37 -46.69
CA PRO A 583 17.11 41.43 -45.75
C PRO A 583 17.35 42.81 -46.40
N PRO A 584 17.10 43.93 -45.68
CA PRO A 584 17.56 45.25 -46.10
C PRO A 584 18.75 45.80 -45.26
N PRO A 585 19.49 46.81 -45.80
CA PRO A 585 20.78 47.32 -45.27
C PRO A 585 20.63 48.41 -44.16
N PRO A 586 21.74 48.93 -43.55
CA PRO A 586 21.78 49.46 -42.18
C PRO A 586 21.37 50.96 -42.05
N PRO A 587 21.20 51.49 -40.81
CA PRO A 587 20.18 52.48 -40.50
C PRO A 587 20.68 53.92 -40.52
N LYS A 588 19.78 54.88 -40.85
CA LYS A 588 19.93 56.30 -40.47
C LYS A 588 18.58 56.99 -40.19
N SER A 589 18.57 57.62 -39.01
CA SER A 589 17.95 58.89 -38.59
C SER A 589 16.42 59.09 -38.45
N VAL A 590 15.97 59.11 -37.16
CA VAL A 590 15.21 60.17 -36.39
C VAL A 590 13.99 60.87 -37.06
N PRO A 591 13.01 61.48 -36.32
CA PRO A 591 12.10 61.06 -35.24
C PRO A 591 10.59 61.35 -35.55
N GLY A 592 9.64 60.89 -34.71
CA GLY A 592 8.44 61.70 -34.41
C GLY A 592 7.07 61.02 -34.32
N ALA A 593 6.59 60.88 -33.07
CA ALA A 593 5.19 60.98 -32.59
C ALA A 593 4.21 59.80 -32.83
N PRO A 594 3.11 59.68 -32.06
CA PRO A 594 3.04 58.84 -30.85
C PRO A 594 1.99 57.72 -30.95
N VAL A 595 2.27 56.56 -30.35
CA VAL A 595 1.30 55.47 -30.17
C VAL A 595 0.57 55.67 -28.84
N GLN A 596 -0.76 55.74 -28.89
CA GLN A 596 -1.64 55.72 -27.72
C GLN A 596 -1.74 54.28 -27.17
N PRO A 597 -1.49 54.05 -25.86
CA PRO A 597 -1.90 52.84 -25.16
C PRO A 597 -3.07 53.20 -24.24
N LEU A 598 -4.31 53.05 -24.71
CA LEU A 598 -5.50 53.35 -23.87
C LEU A 598 -6.43 52.16 -23.65
N ASP A 599 -6.29 51.08 -24.41
CA ASP A 599 -7.20 49.93 -24.30
C ASP A 599 -6.67 48.80 -23.39
N GLU A 600 -5.36 48.55 -23.36
CA GLU A 600 -4.79 47.48 -22.52
C GLU A 600 -4.79 47.84 -21.01
N GLU A 601 -4.53 49.12 -20.68
CA GLU A 601 -4.57 49.59 -19.29
C GLU A 601 -6.00 49.53 -18.71
N SER A 602 -6.99 49.83 -19.55
CA SER A 602 -8.42 49.75 -19.21
C SER A 602 -8.88 48.31 -18.95
N GLU A 603 -8.35 47.33 -19.68
CA GLU A 603 -8.68 45.92 -19.51
C GLU A 603 -8.01 45.32 -18.26
N ILE A 604 -6.76 45.69 -18.00
CA ILE A 604 -6.05 45.32 -16.76
C ILE A 604 -6.74 45.94 -15.54
N GLU A 605 -7.16 47.20 -15.60
CA GLU A 605 -7.95 47.82 -14.52
C GLU A 605 -9.30 47.14 -14.31
N ARG A 606 -9.98 46.71 -15.38
CA ARG A 606 -11.24 45.95 -15.26
C ARG A 606 -11.03 44.59 -14.61
N LEU A 607 -10.02 43.84 -15.04
CA LEU A 607 -9.72 42.52 -14.49
C LEU A 607 -9.23 42.58 -13.04
N THR A 608 -8.43 43.58 -12.69
CA THR A 608 -8.01 43.80 -11.30
C THR A 608 -9.21 44.17 -10.42
N ASN A 609 -10.09 45.06 -10.88
CA ASN A 609 -11.33 45.38 -10.18
C ASN A 609 -12.22 44.14 -10.00
N GLN A 610 -12.40 43.33 -11.04
CA GLN A 610 -13.17 42.09 -10.95
C GLN A 610 -12.54 41.08 -9.96
N ASN A 611 -11.21 40.96 -9.94
CA ASN A 611 -10.50 40.12 -8.96
C ASN A 611 -10.70 40.60 -7.52
N THR A 612 -10.70 41.92 -7.29
CA THR A 612 -10.95 42.48 -5.95
C THR A 612 -12.38 42.24 -5.48
N ILE A 613 -13.36 42.30 -6.38
CA ILE A 613 -14.76 42.00 -6.09
C ILE A 613 -14.90 40.52 -5.72
N LEU A 614 -14.33 39.61 -6.52
CA LEU A 614 -14.36 38.18 -6.23
C LEU A 614 -13.66 37.84 -4.90
N HIS A 615 -12.55 38.49 -4.58
CA HIS A 615 -11.89 38.34 -3.28
C HIS A 615 -12.76 38.82 -2.11
N ARG A 616 -13.52 39.90 -2.32
CA ARG A 616 -14.46 40.40 -1.32
C ARG A 616 -15.63 39.43 -1.14
N GLU A 617 -16.18 38.90 -2.23
CA GLU A 617 -17.25 37.90 -2.20
C GLU A 617 -16.80 36.62 -1.50
N LEU A 618 -15.60 36.11 -1.81
CA LEU A 618 -15.03 34.94 -1.15
C LEU A 618 -14.88 35.17 0.36
N LYS A 619 -14.42 36.36 0.79
CA LYS A 619 -14.34 36.72 2.22
C LYS A 619 -15.72 36.80 2.88
N LEU A 620 -16.73 37.30 2.17
CA LEU A 620 -18.11 37.33 2.67
C LEU A 620 -18.70 35.94 2.79
N MET A 621 -18.51 35.07 1.79
CA MET A 621 -18.92 33.68 1.82
C MET A 621 -18.23 32.91 2.94
N ALA A 622 -16.92 33.07 3.12
CA ALA A 622 -16.18 32.47 4.21
C ALA A 622 -16.68 32.93 5.59
N SER A 623 -16.99 34.22 5.75
CA SER A 623 -17.59 34.74 6.99
C SER A 623 -19.01 34.23 7.20
N ALA A 624 -19.82 34.08 6.14
CA ALA A 624 -21.18 33.54 6.24
C ALA A 624 -21.16 32.06 6.61
N TRP A 625 -20.23 31.30 6.02
CA TRP A 625 -20.02 29.89 6.31
C TRP A 625 -19.52 29.69 7.74
N TYR A 626 -18.60 30.53 8.22
CA TYR A 626 -18.16 30.53 9.61
C TYR A 626 -19.32 30.82 10.58
N ASP A 627 -20.14 31.84 10.31
CA ASP A 627 -21.31 32.18 11.15
C ASP A 627 -22.37 31.05 11.12
N GLN A 628 -22.59 30.40 9.97
CA GLN A 628 -23.49 29.24 9.85
C GLN A 628 -22.99 28.03 10.62
N ASN A 629 -21.69 27.72 10.53
CA ASN A 629 -21.10 26.60 11.24
C ASN A 629 -21.11 26.84 12.76
N LEU A 630 -20.88 28.09 13.19
CA LEU A 630 -21.01 28.47 14.60
C LEU A 630 -22.46 28.35 15.09
N ARG A 631 -23.46 28.69 14.26
CA ARG A 631 -24.88 28.47 14.57
C ARG A 631 -25.20 26.99 14.70
N LEU A 632 -24.71 26.14 13.79
CA LEU A 632 -24.91 24.69 13.87
C LEU A 632 -24.25 24.11 15.14
N ALA A 633 -23.04 24.57 15.48
CA ALA A 633 -22.37 24.20 16.73
C ALA A 633 -23.14 24.68 17.97
N SER A 634 -23.72 25.90 17.92
CA SER A 634 -24.57 26.44 18.99
C SER A 634 -25.91 25.70 19.12
N MET A 635 -26.51 25.23 18.02
CA MET A 635 -27.73 24.43 18.04
C MET A 635 -27.47 23.02 18.57
N SER A 636 -26.32 22.44 18.22
CA SER A 636 -25.84 21.16 18.77
C SER A 636 -25.59 21.23 20.29
N SER A 637 -25.10 22.37 20.80
CA SER A 637 -24.90 22.59 22.24
C SER A 637 -26.14 23.11 22.98
N ALA A 638 -27.10 23.77 22.31
CA ALA A 638 -28.37 24.19 22.88
C ALA A 638 -29.32 23.03 23.19
N ALA A 639 -29.11 21.84 22.60
CA ALA A 639 -29.75 20.61 23.02
C ALA A 639 -29.30 20.14 24.43
N SER A 640 -28.19 20.68 24.96
CA SER A 640 -27.60 20.26 26.24
C SER A 640 -27.49 21.35 27.32
N ALA A 641 -27.84 22.61 27.04
CA ALA A 641 -27.64 23.70 28.01
C ALA A 641 -28.78 24.74 28.03
N ARG A 642 -29.90 24.40 28.69
CA ARG A 642 -30.76 25.41 29.33
C ARG A 642 -30.18 25.76 30.70
N SER A 643 -29.05 26.47 30.77
CA SER A 643 -28.65 27.16 32.01
C SER A 643 -27.52 28.15 31.78
N ARG A 644 -27.79 29.41 32.17
CA ARG A 644 -26.86 30.50 32.50
C ARG A 644 -26.05 31.17 31.36
N GLY A 645 -26.45 32.40 31.07
CA GLY A 645 -25.69 33.58 31.51
C GLY A 645 -24.54 34.07 30.63
N ASN A 646 -24.85 35.08 29.81
CA ASN A 646 -23.97 36.18 29.39
C ASN A 646 -22.60 35.78 28.78
N PHE A 647 -22.63 35.19 27.58
CA PHE A 647 -21.45 35.07 26.73
C PHE A 647 -21.50 36.13 25.63
N VAL A 648 -20.50 37.01 25.60
CA VAL A 648 -20.26 37.91 24.47
C VAL A 648 -19.67 37.06 23.34
N GLU A 649 -20.52 36.65 22.41
CA GLU A 649 -20.12 35.84 21.25
C GLU A 649 -19.09 36.59 20.38
N ALA A 650 -17.94 35.96 20.13
CA ALA A 650 -17.03 36.37 19.07
C ALA A 650 -17.69 36.05 17.71
N ARG A 651 -18.25 37.06 17.05
CA ARG A 651 -18.99 36.93 15.78
C ARG A 651 -18.14 37.29 14.58
N GLY A 652 -18.41 36.66 13.43
CA GLY A 652 -17.79 36.98 12.14
C GLY A 652 -18.06 38.40 11.66
N PHE A 653 -17.41 38.81 10.56
CA PHE A 653 -17.52 40.17 10.01
C PHE A 653 -18.96 40.54 9.64
N LEU A 654 -19.72 39.62 9.03
CA LEU A 654 -21.12 39.81 8.69
C LEU A 654 -22.03 39.93 9.93
N GLY A 655 -21.81 39.11 10.95
CA GLY A 655 -22.49 39.25 12.25
C GLY A 655 -22.25 40.62 12.91
N ARG A 656 -21.04 41.17 12.80
CA ARG A 656 -20.72 42.53 13.28
C ARG A 656 -21.39 43.62 12.44
N GLN A 657 -21.47 43.45 11.11
CA GLN A 657 -22.14 44.38 10.20
C GLN A 657 -23.65 44.44 10.43
N ARG A 658 -24.32 43.28 10.56
CA ARG A 658 -25.76 43.21 10.86
C ARG A 658 -26.08 43.93 12.18
N ARG A 659 -25.28 43.74 13.22
CA ARG A 659 -25.50 44.45 14.49
C ARG A 659 -25.30 45.97 14.38
N ARG A 660 -24.34 46.43 13.57
CA ARG A 660 -24.17 47.87 13.31
C ARG A 660 -25.35 48.44 12.55
N VAL A 661 -25.89 47.69 11.58
CA VAL A 661 -27.10 48.06 10.84
C VAL A 661 -28.31 48.03 11.77
N ASP A 662 -28.47 47.00 12.59
CA ASP A 662 -29.55 46.89 13.58
C ASP A 662 -29.45 47.99 14.65
N ALA A 663 -28.23 48.34 15.09
CA ALA A 663 -28.00 49.45 16.02
C ALA A 663 -28.30 50.81 15.39
N ALA A 664 -27.98 50.98 14.11
CA ALA A 664 -28.31 52.18 13.34
C ALA A 664 -29.82 52.30 13.08
N ILE A 665 -30.51 51.20 12.76
CA ILE A 665 -31.97 51.14 12.56
C ILE A 665 -32.70 51.35 13.90
N ALA A 666 -32.17 50.85 15.00
CA ALA A 666 -32.73 51.02 16.34
C ALA A 666 -32.41 52.39 16.99
N GLY A 667 -31.79 53.32 16.26
CA GLY A 667 -31.56 54.69 16.71
C GLY A 667 -30.64 54.83 17.94
N ARG A 668 -29.79 53.84 18.22
CA ARG A 668 -28.81 53.94 19.31
C ARG A 668 -27.44 54.24 18.73
N ALA A 669 -27.09 55.52 18.67
CA ALA A 669 -25.72 55.96 18.48
C ALA A 669 -24.93 55.79 19.80
N SER A 670 -24.02 54.81 19.81
CA SER A 670 -22.73 54.76 20.53
C SER A 670 -22.24 53.31 20.56
#